data_AF-A0A914AHD4-F1
#
_entry.id   AF-A0A914AHD4-F1
#
_cell.length_a   1.000
_cell.length_b   1.000
_cell.length_c   1.000
_cell.angle_alpha   90.00
_cell.angle_beta   90.00
_cell.angle_gamma   90.00
#
_symmetry.space_group_name_H-M   'P 1'
#
loop_
_entity.id
_entity.type
_entity.pdbx_description
1 polymer ?
#
loop_
_entity_poly.entity_id
_entity_poly.type
_entity_poly.pdbx_seq_one_letter_code
_entity_poly.pdbx_strand_id
1 'polypeptide(L)'
;MRNLLSDGGFEIRQWASNVPAVVEDLPPDARSDGCELWLTFGETNSTEGTLGMLWECSSDALLYRHRPISYDCLNMRNMYKILASQYDPIGYLTPFTARARVIVQDLWKTKRNWDDPLEPGDIRDQWQAWESELPHLTGVKLNRCYTPPNVKTEAAHRQLHIFCDASERVYGAVAYIRTEDEDHNAHVSFIMARSRVAPKRQLSMPRLELSAALAGAQLADLVQKELTLPLDEVILWSDSTTVLTWLQSESCRYKVFVGTRVAEIQTLTDVDKWRYVDTKNNPADDLTRGKTLVDLSQANRWRDGPSFLRLSPDTWPAHPSTQTEDPSEFKKSTFCGAVVVIQPNLPDPSEHDTWSDLVAATMQHLHGAAEDADPTKLVEQRVEAEMFLYQRAQQDSFPEEIACIQAGKELPRGSRLLQLAPEYDESCGLIRVGGRLRRTQDLPKDTKHPIVMNPAHPITKLIIRDYDEKLLHYGPERILAEIRRKFWILRGREAIRKHQRQCFECQKWRASPQVPKMGDLPPARLRLFKPPFYSTGVDCFGPMTCKIGRRSEKRWGIIFKCMTTRAIHLDLLDSLDTDAFLMAFRRFISRRGKPFEILCDCGTNFKGGDNELRDAFAAMDPILQQELAKHQVKFVFNPPKAPHFGGTWEREIKSVKDGLRVALNEQSVPESVLRTVLIEVEGILNSKPLGYVSSNVADPDPVTPNLLLMGRHDATLPQVVYPARDLLGRRRWKHSQVLADHFWSGFVKSYLPTLQERQKWHTDRPNLTTNDVVMIVDPALSRAQWPIGRVAETFPGSDGRVRTASVSVRGKTYTRPVARLIRLPEVSDDNLPDGEPDNT
;
A
#
# COMPACT_ATOMS: atom_id res chain seq x y z
N MET A 1 18.13 -12.01 -30.26
CA MET A 1 19.35 -12.02 -29.40
C MET A 1 20.60 -12.36 -30.21
N ARG A 2 20.65 -13.47 -30.96
CA ARG A 2 21.82 -13.82 -31.80
C ARG A 2 22.23 -12.72 -32.80
N ASN A 3 21.28 -12.16 -33.56
CA ASN A 3 21.56 -11.06 -34.49
C ASN A 3 22.07 -9.81 -33.75
N LEU A 4 21.46 -9.48 -32.61
CA LEU A 4 21.86 -8.34 -31.77
C LEU A 4 23.30 -8.48 -31.23
N LEU A 5 23.69 -9.70 -30.81
CA LEU A 5 25.04 -9.99 -30.33
C LEU A 5 26.05 -9.96 -31.47
N SER A 6 25.68 -10.51 -32.64
CA SER A 6 26.48 -10.46 -33.86
C SER A 6 26.72 -9.03 -34.35
N ASP A 7 25.71 -8.16 -34.31
CA ASP A 7 25.82 -6.75 -34.69
C ASP A 7 26.79 -5.98 -33.77
N GLY A 8 26.94 -6.44 -32.52
CA GLY A 8 27.91 -5.92 -31.56
C GLY A 8 29.29 -6.56 -31.62
N GLY A 9 29.54 -7.51 -32.54
CA GLY A 9 30.79 -8.27 -32.62
C GLY A 9 30.98 -9.32 -31.52
N PHE A 10 29.92 -9.69 -30.81
CA PHE A 10 29.96 -10.73 -29.78
C PHE A 10 29.64 -12.11 -30.37
N GLU A 11 30.66 -12.94 -30.50
CA GLU A 11 30.51 -14.35 -30.87
C GLU A 11 30.12 -15.19 -29.65
N ILE A 12 29.02 -15.96 -29.78
CA ILE A 12 28.59 -16.90 -28.73
C ILE A 12 29.50 -18.13 -28.76
N ARG A 13 30.09 -18.48 -27.61
CA ARG A 13 30.97 -19.64 -27.40
C ARG A 13 30.42 -20.56 -26.31
N GLN A 14 31.14 -21.64 -26.03
CA GLN A 14 30.77 -22.68 -25.04
C GLN A 14 29.47 -23.39 -25.41
N TRP A 15 29.30 -23.72 -26.69
CA TRP A 15 28.18 -24.50 -27.15
C TRP A 15 28.29 -25.95 -26.66
N ALA A 16 27.19 -26.44 -26.09
CA ALA A 16 27.04 -27.81 -25.63
C ALA A 16 25.72 -28.39 -26.15
N SER A 17 25.69 -29.70 -26.37
CA SER A 17 24.52 -30.42 -26.86
C SER A 17 24.49 -31.83 -26.27
N ASN A 18 23.29 -32.37 -26.08
CA ASN A 18 23.10 -33.78 -25.73
C ASN A 18 23.29 -34.72 -26.94
N VAL A 19 23.39 -34.17 -28.15
CA VAL A 19 23.63 -34.92 -29.39
C VAL A 19 25.07 -34.68 -29.86
N PRO A 20 25.99 -35.66 -29.79
CA PRO A 20 27.40 -35.50 -30.14
C PRO A 20 27.64 -34.92 -31.54
N ALA A 21 26.92 -35.43 -32.54
CA ALA A 21 27.03 -34.99 -33.94
C ALA A 21 26.80 -33.47 -34.11
N VAL A 22 25.93 -32.88 -33.29
CA VAL A 22 25.65 -31.43 -33.33
C VAL A 22 26.85 -30.61 -32.84
N VAL A 23 27.66 -31.15 -31.92
CA VAL A 23 28.84 -30.47 -31.40
C VAL A 23 30.07 -30.71 -32.28
N GLU A 24 30.17 -31.86 -32.92
CA GLU A 24 31.22 -32.19 -33.90
C GLU A 24 31.25 -31.21 -35.07
N ASP A 25 30.08 -30.76 -35.53
CA ASP A 25 29.94 -29.79 -36.62
C ASP A 25 30.34 -28.34 -36.25
N LEU A 26 30.56 -28.05 -34.96
CA LEU A 26 30.95 -26.72 -34.50
C LEU A 26 32.48 -26.53 -34.52
N PRO A 27 33.00 -25.31 -34.79
CA PRO A 27 34.43 -25.01 -34.66
C PRO A 27 34.95 -25.31 -33.24
N PRO A 28 36.18 -25.85 -33.05
CA PRO A 28 36.70 -26.20 -31.73
C PRO A 28 36.65 -25.06 -30.70
N ASP A 29 36.95 -23.85 -31.14
CA ASP A 29 36.95 -22.63 -30.32
C ASP A 29 35.54 -22.14 -29.91
N ALA A 30 34.49 -22.70 -30.51
CA ALA A 30 33.10 -22.43 -30.16
C ALA A 30 32.53 -23.47 -29.18
N ARG A 31 33.14 -24.65 -29.05
CA ARG A 31 32.68 -25.75 -28.20
C ARG A 31 32.90 -25.45 -26.71
N SER A 32 32.14 -26.10 -25.84
CA SER A 32 32.46 -26.09 -24.41
C SER A 32 33.58 -27.08 -24.09
N ASP A 33 34.39 -26.76 -23.08
CA ASP A 33 35.49 -27.63 -22.63
C ASP A 33 35.00 -29.04 -22.27
N GLY A 34 33.80 -29.15 -21.67
CA GLY A 34 33.21 -30.44 -21.32
C GLY A 34 32.82 -31.27 -22.55
N CYS A 35 32.30 -30.65 -23.61
CA CYS A 35 32.01 -31.36 -24.86
C CYS A 35 33.28 -31.72 -25.63
N GLU A 36 34.32 -30.89 -25.59
CA GLU A 36 35.61 -31.22 -26.21
C GLU A 36 36.26 -32.44 -25.54
N LEU A 37 36.20 -32.53 -24.21
CA LEU A 37 36.63 -33.72 -23.46
C LEU A 37 35.82 -34.96 -23.83
N TRP A 38 34.50 -34.82 -23.97
CA TRP A 38 33.61 -35.92 -24.36
C TRP A 38 33.97 -36.48 -25.75
N LEU A 39 34.19 -35.61 -26.73
CA LEU A 39 34.52 -35.99 -28.10
C LEU A 39 35.95 -36.57 -28.22
N THR A 40 36.89 -36.02 -27.46
CA THR A 40 38.32 -36.38 -27.57
C THR A 40 38.67 -37.66 -26.81
N PHE A 41 38.07 -37.85 -25.63
CA PHE A 41 38.43 -38.95 -24.72
C PHE A 41 37.31 -39.98 -24.53
N GLY A 42 36.14 -39.79 -25.17
CA GLY A 42 34.99 -40.68 -25.00
C GLY A 42 34.39 -40.61 -23.59
N GLU A 43 34.70 -39.57 -22.81
CA GLU A 43 34.19 -39.40 -21.44
C GLU A 43 32.69 -39.07 -21.47
N THR A 44 31.85 -40.08 -21.20
CA THR A 44 30.38 -39.96 -21.25
C THR A 44 29.76 -39.06 -20.17
N ASN A 45 30.56 -38.52 -19.25
CA ASN A 45 30.08 -37.74 -18.09
C ASN A 45 30.43 -36.26 -18.20
N SER A 46 30.43 -35.70 -19.41
CA SER A 46 30.56 -34.26 -19.59
C SER A 46 29.39 -33.53 -18.93
N THR A 47 29.72 -32.60 -18.04
CA THR A 47 28.73 -31.78 -17.32
C THR A 47 28.97 -30.31 -17.59
N GLU A 48 27.88 -29.58 -17.84
CA GLU A 48 27.92 -28.15 -18.15
C GLU A 48 27.13 -27.34 -17.14
N GLY A 49 27.62 -26.15 -16.79
CA GLY A 49 26.88 -25.26 -15.90
C GLY A 49 25.66 -24.67 -16.61
N THR A 50 24.45 -24.93 -16.11
CA THR A 50 23.20 -24.42 -16.71
C THR A 50 22.30 -23.83 -15.63
N LEU A 51 22.03 -22.52 -15.71
CA LEU A 51 21.12 -21.79 -14.80
C LEU A 51 21.39 -22.05 -13.30
N GLY A 52 22.66 -22.23 -12.91
CA GLY A 52 23.05 -22.52 -11.52
C GLY A 52 23.01 -24.00 -11.11
N MET A 53 22.50 -24.87 -11.98
CA MET A 53 22.57 -26.34 -11.90
C MET A 53 23.68 -26.89 -12.80
N LEU A 54 23.87 -28.20 -12.79
CA LEU A 54 24.73 -28.93 -13.72
C LEU A 54 23.84 -29.66 -14.74
N TRP A 55 24.23 -29.69 -16.00
CA TRP A 55 23.57 -30.46 -17.06
C TRP A 55 24.51 -31.56 -17.53
N GLU A 56 24.12 -32.81 -17.33
CA GLU A 56 24.80 -33.99 -17.88
C GLU A 56 24.30 -34.18 -19.31
N CYS A 57 25.13 -33.79 -20.29
CA CYS A 57 24.73 -33.71 -21.69
C CYS A 57 24.33 -35.09 -22.24
N SER A 58 25.10 -36.14 -21.96
CA SER A 58 24.87 -37.48 -22.50
C SER A 58 23.53 -38.11 -22.11
N SER A 59 23.08 -37.90 -20.86
CA SER A 59 21.81 -38.44 -20.34
C SER A 59 20.64 -37.46 -20.44
N ASP A 60 20.92 -36.22 -20.85
CA ASP A 60 20.01 -35.09 -20.85
C ASP A 60 19.34 -34.83 -19.48
N ALA A 61 20.13 -34.89 -18.41
CA ALA A 61 19.66 -34.72 -17.05
C ALA A 61 20.27 -33.49 -16.36
N LEU A 62 19.45 -32.79 -15.58
CA LEU A 62 19.88 -31.77 -14.63
C LEU A 62 20.31 -32.42 -13.32
N LEU A 63 21.44 -31.97 -12.80
CA LEU A 63 22.12 -32.43 -11.60
C LEU A 63 22.35 -31.26 -10.63
N TYR A 64 22.50 -31.60 -9.35
CA TYR A 64 22.82 -30.64 -8.30
C TYR A 64 24.31 -30.64 -7.96
N ARG A 65 24.86 -29.46 -7.65
CA ARG A 65 26.27 -29.29 -7.26
C ARG A 65 26.39 -29.30 -5.74
N HIS A 66 27.18 -30.23 -5.21
CA HIS A 66 27.58 -30.20 -3.81
C HIS A 66 28.66 -29.12 -3.59
N ARG A 67 28.40 -28.17 -2.67
CA ARG A 67 29.32 -27.07 -2.33
C ARG A 67 29.66 -27.16 -0.83
N PRO A 68 30.78 -27.78 -0.45
CA PRO A 68 31.15 -27.90 0.96
C PRO A 68 31.43 -26.51 1.55
N ILE A 69 30.87 -26.25 2.74
CA ILE A 69 31.08 -25.00 3.48
C ILE A 69 31.80 -25.35 4.77
N SER A 70 33.05 -24.92 4.91
CA SER A 70 33.79 -25.05 6.16
C SER A 70 33.34 -23.99 7.17
N TYR A 71 33.16 -24.39 8.41
CA TYR A 71 32.90 -23.50 9.54
C TYR A 71 33.54 -24.07 10.83
N ASP A 72 34.05 -23.19 11.68
CA ASP A 72 34.75 -23.60 12.92
C ASP A 72 33.77 -23.99 14.04
N CYS A 73 32.59 -23.37 14.06
CA CYS A 73 31.58 -23.59 15.08
C CYS A 73 30.18 -23.64 14.45
N LEU A 74 29.39 -24.65 14.84
CA LEU A 74 27.99 -24.71 14.41
C LEU A 74 27.18 -23.69 15.22
N ASN A 75 26.65 -22.69 14.52
CA ASN A 75 25.74 -21.68 15.06
C ASN A 75 24.62 -21.41 14.05
N MET A 76 23.63 -20.60 14.45
CA MET A 76 22.46 -20.32 13.62
C MET A 76 22.86 -19.67 12.29
N ARG A 77 23.86 -18.78 12.28
CA ARG A 77 24.36 -18.15 11.05
C ARG A 77 24.88 -19.19 10.05
N ASN A 78 25.69 -20.14 10.52
CA ASN A 78 26.28 -21.17 9.66
C ASN A 78 25.22 -22.16 9.17
N MET A 79 24.27 -22.56 10.01
CA MET A 79 23.13 -23.39 9.59
C MET A 79 22.34 -22.73 8.44
N TYR A 80 22.00 -21.45 8.58
CA TYR A 80 21.32 -20.70 7.52
C TYR A 80 22.16 -20.58 6.24
N LYS A 81 23.48 -20.35 6.37
CA LYS A 81 24.40 -20.28 5.24
C LYS A 81 24.42 -21.58 4.43
N ILE A 82 24.42 -22.73 5.11
CA ILE A 82 24.40 -24.06 4.50
C ILE A 82 23.05 -24.35 3.84
N LEU A 83 21.93 -24.02 4.51
CA LEU A 83 20.60 -24.21 3.94
C LEU A 83 20.37 -23.32 2.70
N ALA A 84 20.82 -22.06 2.75
CA ALA A 84 20.66 -21.11 1.66
C ALA A 84 21.57 -21.39 0.45
N SER A 85 22.66 -22.14 0.63
CA SER A 85 23.53 -22.53 -0.48
C SER A 85 22.95 -23.63 -1.37
N GLN A 86 21.87 -24.30 -0.91
CA GLN A 86 21.15 -25.30 -1.70
C GLN A 86 20.26 -24.61 -2.74
N TYR A 87 20.83 -24.41 -3.94
CA TYR A 87 20.12 -23.80 -5.07
C TYR A 87 19.15 -24.81 -5.69
N ASP A 88 17.85 -24.61 -5.48
CA ASP A 88 16.77 -25.48 -5.97
C ASP A 88 15.61 -24.65 -6.56
N PRO A 89 15.72 -24.21 -7.83
CA PRO A 89 14.80 -23.22 -8.41
C PRO A 89 13.38 -23.75 -8.60
N ILE A 90 13.23 -25.06 -8.84
CA ILE A 90 11.93 -25.71 -9.06
C ILE A 90 11.40 -26.44 -7.82
N GLY A 91 12.16 -26.46 -6.73
CA GLY A 91 11.72 -27.09 -5.48
C GLY A 91 11.78 -28.61 -5.47
N TYR A 92 12.59 -29.26 -6.30
CA TYR A 92 12.67 -30.73 -6.32
C TYR A 92 13.28 -31.30 -5.02
N LEU A 93 14.21 -30.59 -4.39
CA LEU A 93 14.82 -30.93 -3.09
C LEU A 93 13.94 -30.52 -1.90
N THR A 94 12.71 -30.07 -2.13
CA THR A 94 11.82 -29.61 -1.06
C THR A 94 11.62 -30.65 0.06
N PRO A 95 11.41 -31.96 -0.21
CA PRO A 95 11.32 -32.98 0.84
C PRO A 95 12.56 -33.04 1.76
N PHE A 96 13.75 -32.79 1.20
CA PHE A 96 14.99 -32.77 1.96
C PHE A 96 15.18 -31.44 2.72
N THR A 97 15.00 -30.30 2.03
CA THR A 97 15.21 -28.97 2.64
C THR A 97 14.12 -28.59 3.65
N ALA A 98 12.92 -29.14 3.55
CA ALA A 98 11.85 -28.97 4.53
C ALA A 98 12.27 -29.44 5.93
N ARG A 99 13.00 -30.58 6.02
CA ARG A 99 13.55 -31.11 7.28
C ARG A 99 14.46 -30.07 7.96
N ALA A 100 15.38 -29.46 7.23
CA ALA A 100 16.24 -28.39 7.75
C ALA A 100 15.47 -27.13 8.15
N ARG A 101 14.50 -26.68 7.34
CA ARG A 101 13.67 -25.51 7.68
C ARG A 101 12.90 -25.70 8.98
N VAL A 102 12.45 -26.93 9.23
CA VAL A 102 11.77 -27.33 10.47
C VAL A 102 12.73 -27.32 11.66
N ILE A 103 13.93 -27.89 11.52
CA ILE A 103 15.00 -27.84 12.56
C ILE A 103 15.33 -26.38 12.91
N VAL A 104 15.47 -25.52 11.90
CA VAL A 104 15.70 -24.09 12.08
C VAL A 104 14.54 -23.44 12.84
N GLN A 105 13.28 -23.76 12.51
CA GLN A 105 12.12 -23.23 13.23
C GLN A 105 12.12 -23.63 14.71
N ASP A 106 12.53 -24.85 15.03
CA ASP A 106 12.66 -25.32 16.41
C ASP A 106 13.78 -24.60 17.16
N LEU A 107 14.91 -24.35 16.49
CA LEU A 107 16.00 -23.57 17.06
C LEU A 107 15.53 -22.14 17.44
N TRP A 108 14.66 -21.52 16.62
CA TRP A 108 14.03 -20.23 16.92
C TRP A 108 13.05 -20.23 18.11
N LYS A 109 12.70 -21.39 18.69
CA LYS A 109 11.94 -21.46 19.94
C LYS A 109 12.84 -21.24 21.16
N THR A 110 14.14 -21.45 21.01
CA THR A 110 15.14 -21.20 22.05
C THR A 110 15.58 -19.73 22.02
N LYS A 111 15.77 -19.09 23.18
CA LYS A 111 16.27 -17.71 23.28
C LYS A 111 17.78 -17.71 23.07
N ARG A 112 18.26 -17.42 21.85
CA ARG A 112 19.69 -17.41 21.46
C ARG A 112 19.98 -16.32 20.42
N ASN A 113 21.24 -15.89 20.35
CA ASN A 113 21.75 -15.00 19.30
C ASN A 113 22.29 -15.79 18.09
N TRP A 114 22.55 -15.09 16.99
CA TRP A 114 22.97 -15.69 15.71
C TRP A 114 24.28 -16.46 15.75
N ASP A 115 25.24 -15.97 16.54
CA ASP A 115 26.62 -16.46 16.59
C ASP A 115 26.89 -17.36 17.81
N ASP A 116 25.88 -17.59 18.66
CA ASP A 116 26.00 -18.44 19.84
C ASP A 116 26.23 -19.91 19.41
N PRO A 117 27.29 -20.58 19.90
CA PRO A 117 27.54 -22.00 19.64
C PRO A 117 26.37 -22.91 19.97
N LEU A 118 26.05 -23.87 19.10
CA LEU A 118 25.10 -24.95 19.42
C LEU A 118 25.75 -25.96 20.38
N GLU A 119 25.21 -26.02 21.59
CA GLU A 119 25.56 -27.06 22.56
C GLU A 119 25.11 -28.44 22.04
N PRO A 120 25.78 -29.53 22.47
CA PRO A 120 25.33 -30.89 22.18
C PRO A 120 23.87 -31.11 22.61
N GLY A 121 23.08 -31.78 21.77
CA GLY A 121 21.67 -32.09 22.03
C GLY A 121 20.88 -32.34 20.74
N ASP A 122 19.62 -32.73 20.88
CA ASP A 122 18.78 -33.26 19.80
C ASP A 122 18.76 -32.40 18.52
N ILE A 123 18.69 -31.07 18.65
CA ILE A 123 18.65 -30.15 17.49
C ILE A 123 19.97 -30.17 16.72
N ARG A 124 21.10 -30.22 17.44
CA ARG A 124 22.43 -30.29 16.83
C ARG A 124 22.62 -31.62 16.11
N ASP A 125 22.22 -32.72 16.74
CA ASP A 125 22.36 -34.07 16.18
C ASP A 125 21.48 -34.24 14.93
N GLN A 126 20.25 -33.74 14.96
CA GLN A 126 19.35 -33.70 13.80
C GLN A 126 19.94 -32.87 12.65
N TRP A 127 20.54 -31.72 12.95
CA TRP A 127 21.19 -30.89 11.94
C TRP A 127 22.40 -31.60 11.32
N GLN A 128 23.29 -32.16 12.14
CA GLN A 128 24.47 -32.88 11.67
C GLN A 128 24.11 -34.11 10.84
N ALA A 129 23.04 -34.82 11.21
CA ALA A 129 22.50 -35.94 10.44
C ALA A 129 21.92 -35.48 9.09
N TRP A 130 21.25 -34.33 9.03
CA TRP A 130 20.77 -33.76 7.78
C TRP A 130 21.92 -33.27 6.88
N GLU A 131 22.92 -32.60 7.46
CA GLU A 131 24.06 -32.05 6.74
C GLU A 131 24.98 -33.14 6.17
N SER A 132 25.13 -34.27 6.87
CA SER A 132 25.94 -35.40 6.39
C SER A 132 25.38 -36.08 5.14
N GLU A 133 24.12 -35.78 4.76
CA GLU A 133 23.53 -36.26 3.51
C GLU A 133 23.96 -35.43 2.28
N LEU A 134 24.44 -34.19 2.46
CA LEU A 134 24.77 -33.26 1.36
C LEU A 134 25.74 -33.83 0.30
N PRO A 135 26.71 -34.71 0.62
CA PRO A 135 27.53 -35.36 -0.40
C PRO A 135 26.73 -36.20 -1.39
N HIS A 136 25.56 -36.74 -1.01
CA HIS A 136 24.70 -37.53 -1.91
C HIS A 136 23.91 -36.66 -2.91
N LEU A 137 23.99 -35.33 -2.79
CA LEU A 137 23.28 -34.40 -3.66
C LEU A 137 23.64 -34.57 -5.15
N THR A 138 24.89 -34.96 -5.44
CA THR A 138 25.36 -35.21 -6.82
C THR A 138 24.70 -36.43 -7.47
N GLY A 139 24.11 -37.33 -6.67
CA GLY A 139 23.35 -38.49 -7.18
C GLY A 139 21.92 -38.16 -7.59
N VAL A 140 21.41 -36.97 -7.24
CA VAL A 140 20.04 -36.57 -7.57
C VAL A 140 19.97 -36.07 -9.01
N LYS A 141 19.21 -36.79 -9.85
CA LYS A 141 19.03 -36.51 -11.28
C LYS A 141 17.59 -36.16 -11.63
N LEU A 142 17.41 -35.11 -12.42
CA LEU A 142 16.12 -34.70 -12.99
C LEU A 142 16.21 -34.69 -14.51
N ASN A 143 15.25 -35.31 -15.20
CA ASN A 143 15.22 -35.26 -16.66
C ASN A 143 14.93 -33.82 -17.12
N ARG A 144 15.71 -33.28 -18.06
CA ARG A 144 15.51 -31.92 -18.57
C ARG A 144 14.23 -31.80 -19.41
N CYS A 145 13.94 -32.83 -20.21
CA CYS A 145 12.72 -32.92 -21.01
C CYS A 145 11.58 -33.60 -20.24
N TYR A 146 10.35 -33.10 -20.42
CA TYR A 146 9.15 -33.65 -19.80
C TYR A 146 8.66 -34.96 -20.45
N THR A 147 9.08 -35.24 -21.69
CA THR A 147 8.77 -36.47 -22.41
C THR A 147 10.04 -37.09 -22.99
N PRO A 148 10.07 -38.42 -23.20
CA PRO A 148 11.15 -39.08 -23.91
C PRO A 148 11.31 -38.56 -25.37
N PRO A 149 12.52 -38.66 -25.98
CA PRO A 149 12.82 -38.10 -27.30
C PRO A 149 11.99 -38.71 -28.45
N ASN A 150 11.53 -39.95 -28.28
CA ASN A 150 10.77 -40.72 -29.26
C ASN A 150 9.27 -40.41 -29.26
N VAL A 151 8.79 -39.54 -28.37
CA VAL A 151 7.37 -39.17 -28.28
C VAL A 151 7.09 -37.94 -29.14
N LYS A 152 6.17 -38.06 -30.09
CA LYS A 152 5.68 -36.91 -30.87
C LYS A 152 4.78 -36.07 -29.99
N THR A 153 5.11 -34.79 -29.83
CA THR A 153 4.45 -33.89 -28.87
C THR A 153 3.60 -32.79 -29.51
N GLU A 154 3.51 -32.77 -30.84
CA GLU A 154 2.82 -31.70 -31.60
C GLU A 154 1.29 -31.74 -31.42
N ALA A 155 0.71 -32.93 -31.23
CA ALA A 155 -0.72 -33.14 -30.98
C ALA A 155 -1.01 -33.80 -29.61
N ALA A 156 -0.03 -33.83 -28.70
CA ALA A 156 -0.17 -34.54 -27.43
C ALA A 156 -1.06 -33.77 -26.45
N HIS A 157 -1.98 -34.48 -25.78
CA HIS A 157 -2.87 -33.92 -24.78
C HIS A 157 -2.14 -33.77 -23.44
N ARG A 158 -2.08 -32.55 -22.91
CA ARG A 158 -1.31 -32.20 -21.71
C ARG A 158 -2.21 -31.76 -20.56
N GLN A 159 -2.07 -32.47 -19.44
CA GLN A 159 -2.77 -32.18 -18.20
C GLN A 159 -1.77 -31.78 -17.11
N LEU A 160 -2.10 -30.75 -16.35
CA LEU A 160 -1.37 -30.33 -15.16
C LEU A 160 -2.03 -30.90 -13.91
N HIS A 161 -1.28 -31.66 -13.12
CA HIS A 161 -1.76 -32.27 -11.88
C HIS A 161 -1.05 -31.66 -10.67
N ILE A 162 -1.80 -31.04 -9.76
CA ILE A 162 -1.26 -30.44 -8.54
C ILE A 162 -1.74 -31.22 -7.33
N PHE A 163 -0.82 -31.73 -6.53
CA PHE A 163 -1.11 -32.44 -5.29
C PHE A 163 -0.79 -31.57 -4.09
N CYS A 164 -1.70 -31.51 -3.13
CA CYS A 164 -1.57 -30.70 -1.93
C CYS A 164 -1.56 -31.60 -0.70
N ASP A 165 -0.75 -31.24 0.29
CA ASP A 165 -0.75 -31.91 1.60
C ASP A 165 -0.28 -30.97 2.72
N ALA A 166 -0.72 -31.25 3.94
CA ALA A 166 -0.31 -30.57 5.15
C ALA A 166 -0.09 -31.52 6.33
N SER A 167 1.01 -31.31 7.03
CA SER A 167 1.25 -31.81 8.38
C SER A 167 1.25 -30.67 9.39
N GLU A 168 1.31 -31.02 10.69
CA GLU A 168 1.45 -30.03 11.77
C GLU A 168 2.72 -29.17 11.65
N ARG A 169 3.71 -29.60 10.85
CA ARG A 169 5.03 -28.94 10.74
C ARG A 169 5.24 -28.29 9.38
N VAL A 170 4.70 -28.84 8.29
CA VAL A 170 4.96 -28.38 6.92
C VAL A 170 3.69 -28.55 6.09
N TYR A 171 3.40 -27.60 5.21
CA TYR A 171 2.36 -27.75 4.20
C TYR A 171 2.87 -27.27 2.84
N GLY A 172 2.30 -27.78 1.76
CA GLY A 172 2.77 -27.43 0.42
C GLY A 172 2.01 -28.13 -0.69
N ALA A 173 2.56 -27.98 -1.89
CA ALA A 173 2.04 -28.61 -3.08
C ALA A 173 3.16 -28.99 -4.06
N VAL A 174 2.88 -29.98 -4.91
CA VAL A 174 3.76 -30.44 -5.99
C VAL A 174 2.96 -30.58 -7.28
N ALA A 175 3.56 -30.16 -8.40
CA ALA A 175 2.97 -30.17 -9.73
C ALA A 175 3.68 -31.16 -10.66
N TYR A 176 2.89 -31.92 -11.39
CA TYR A 176 3.32 -32.85 -12.43
C TYR A 176 2.61 -32.53 -13.75
N ILE A 177 3.30 -32.74 -14.87
CA ILE A 177 2.68 -32.75 -16.19
C ILE A 177 2.43 -34.19 -16.61
N ARG A 178 1.20 -34.47 -17.04
CA ARG A 178 0.82 -35.71 -17.72
C ARG A 178 0.68 -35.39 -19.20
N THR A 179 1.48 -36.02 -20.05
CA THR A 179 1.38 -35.92 -21.51
C THR A 179 0.92 -37.26 -22.05
N GLU A 180 -0.21 -37.27 -22.75
CA GLU A 180 -0.72 -38.44 -23.45
C GLU A 180 -0.35 -38.33 -24.93
N ASP A 181 0.35 -39.34 -25.44
CA ASP A 181 0.76 -39.42 -26.84
C ASP A 181 -0.36 -39.94 -27.75
N GLU A 182 -0.10 -39.98 -29.06
CA GLU A 182 -1.06 -40.47 -30.07
C GLU A 182 -1.41 -41.96 -29.88
N ASP A 183 -0.55 -42.71 -29.19
CA ASP A 183 -0.73 -44.13 -28.89
C ASP A 183 -1.42 -44.36 -27.52
N HIS A 184 -1.96 -43.30 -26.90
CA HIS A 184 -2.59 -43.28 -25.59
C HIS A 184 -1.67 -43.69 -24.42
N ASN A 185 -0.35 -43.59 -24.60
CA ASN A 185 0.60 -43.77 -23.51
C ASN A 185 0.75 -42.48 -22.72
N ALA A 186 0.61 -42.59 -21.39
CA ALA A 186 0.72 -41.46 -20.48
C ALA A 186 2.12 -41.35 -19.89
N HIS A 187 2.76 -40.21 -20.14
CA HIS A 187 4.06 -39.84 -19.58
C HIS A 187 3.86 -38.80 -18.47
N VAL A 188 4.43 -39.06 -17.29
CA VAL A 188 4.31 -38.18 -16.12
C VAL A 188 5.68 -37.65 -15.72
N SER A 189 5.79 -36.33 -15.57
CA SER A 189 7.05 -35.66 -15.22
C SER A 189 6.85 -34.58 -14.18
N PHE A 190 7.79 -34.48 -13.24
CA PHE A 190 7.83 -33.41 -12.23
C PHE A 190 8.02 -32.04 -12.89
N ILE A 191 7.27 -31.03 -12.42
CA ILE A 191 7.43 -29.64 -12.87
C ILE A 191 8.03 -28.79 -11.75
N MET A 192 7.32 -28.67 -10.63
CA MET A 192 7.67 -27.75 -9.56
C MET A 192 7.01 -28.16 -8.24
N ALA A 193 7.67 -27.91 -7.12
CA ALA A 193 7.07 -28.00 -5.81
C ALA A 193 7.33 -26.76 -4.96
N ARG A 194 6.43 -26.50 -4.01
CA ARG A 194 6.56 -25.42 -3.02
C ARG A 194 6.10 -25.89 -1.66
N SER A 195 6.88 -25.58 -0.63
CA SER A 195 6.52 -25.82 0.77
C SER A 195 6.64 -24.57 1.62
N ARG A 196 5.92 -24.59 2.74
CA ARG A 196 6.02 -23.64 3.84
C ARG A 196 6.04 -24.39 5.16
N VAL A 197 6.83 -23.90 6.11
CA VAL A 197 6.78 -24.40 7.48
C VAL A 197 5.49 -23.88 8.13
N ALA A 198 4.80 -24.75 8.87
CA ALA A 198 3.57 -24.41 9.56
C ALA A 198 3.79 -23.23 10.53
N PRO A 199 2.80 -22.31 10.68
CA PRO A 199 2.96 -21.15 11.56
C PRO A 199 3.19 -21.56 13.02
N LYS A 200 3.96 -20.74 13.77
CA LYS A 200 4.17 -20.96 15.21
C LYS A 200 2.87 -20.98 16.04
N ARG A 201 1.85 -20.25 15.58
CA ARG A 201 0.51 -20.30 16.16
C ARG A 201 -0.19 -21.56 15.67
N GLN A 202 -0.51 -22.48 16.58
CA GLN A 202 -1.21 -23.72 16.25
C GLN A 202 -2.52 -23.43 15.51
N LEU A 203 -2.61 -24.00 14.32
CA LEU A 203 -3.81 -24.08 13.50
C LEU A 203 -4.34 -25.51 13.59
N SER A 204 -5.64 -25.70 13.41
CA SER A 204 -6.21 -27.05 13.26
C SER A 204 -5.73 -27.68 11.95
N MET A 205 -5.69 -29.02 11.90
CA MET A 205 -5.30 -29.76 10.70
C MET A 205 -6.11 -29.34 9.45
N PRO A 206 -7.46 -29.23 9.49
CA PRO A 206 -8.23 -28.74 8.35
C PRO A 206 -7.82 -27.35 7.84
N ARG A 207 -7.36 -26.46 8.74
CA ARG A 207 -6.88 -25.11 8.35
C ARG A 207 -5.49 -25.15 7.70
N LEU A 208 -4.64 -26.10 8.10
CA LEU A 208 -3.35 -26.34 7.46
C LEU A 208 -3.55 -27.00 6.09
N GLU A 209 -4.42 -28.00 5.99
CA GLU A 209 -4.82 -28.64 4.73
C GLU A 209 -5.42 -27.60 3.76
N LEU A 210 -6.30 -26.71 4.21
CA LEU A 210 -6.80 -25.60 3.38
C LEU A 210 -5.68 -24.64 2.95
N SER A 211 -4.65 -24.47 3.78
CA SER A 211 -3.48 -23.65 3.41
C SER A 211 -2.58 -24.35 2.40
N ALA A 212 -2.49 -25.69 2.41
CA ALA A 212 -1.87 -26.47 1.35
C ALA A 212 -2.64 -26.36 0.05
N ALA A 213 -3.97 -26.50 0.09
CA ALA A 213 -4.83 -26.33 -1.07
C ALA A 213 -4.67 -24.94 -1.71
N LEU A 214 -4.60 -23.88 -0.89
CA LEU A 214 -4.31 -22.54 -1.41
C LEU A 214 -2.92 -22.45 -2.05
N ALA A 215 -1.90 -23.05 -1.45
CA ALA A 215 -0.57 -23.09 -2.05
C ALA A 215 -0.56 -23.85 -3.38
N GLY A 216 -1.37 -24.90 -3.50
CA GLY A 216 -1.59 -25.63 -4.75
C GLY A 216 -2.30 -24.81 -5.81
N ALA A 217 -3.37 -24.08 -5.46
CA ALA A 217 -4.07 -23.18 -6.39
C ALA A 217 -3.14 -22.07 -6.93
N GLN A 218 -2.33 -21.48 -6.04
CA GLN A 218 -1.33 -20.47 -6.43
C GLN A 218 -0.20 -21.08 -7.30
N LEU A 219 0.20 -22.32 -7.04
CA LEU A 219 1.19 -23.03 -7.87
C LEU A 219 0.61 -23.34 -9.26
N ALA A 220 -0.64 -23.77 -9.34
CA ALA A 220 -1.34 -24.02 -10.59
C ALA A 220 -1.44 -22.75 -11.46
N ASP A 221 -1.82 -21.62 -10.87
CA ASP A 221 -1.89 -20.33 -11.55
C ASP A 221 -0.51 -19.87 -12.06
N LEU A 222 0.56 -20.06 -11.26
CA LEU A 222 1.92 -19.75 -11.67
C LEU A 222 2.38 -20.61 -12.85
N VAL A 223 2.21 -21.93 -12.76
CA VAL A 223 2.67 -22.85 -13.81
C VAL A 223 1.91 -22.59 -15.11
N GLN A 224 0.61 -22.34 -15.07
CA GLN A 224 -0.17 -21.99 -16.26
C GLN A 224 0.30 -20.71 -16.94
N LYS A 225 0.75 -19.71 -16.17
CA LYS A 225 1.23 -18.42 -16.72
C LYS A 225 2.63 -18.52 -17.33
N GLU A 226 3.51 -19.29 -16.71
CA GLU A 226 4.94 -19.29 -17.04
C GLU A 226 5.37 -20.48 -17.92
N LEU A 227 4.60 -21.58 -17.91
CA LEU A 227 4.91 -22.74 -18.74
C LEU A 227 4.64 -22.41 -20.21
N THR A 228 5.66 -22.56 -21.05
CA THR A 228 5.57 -22.28 -22.50
C THR A 228 4.81 -23.36 -23.28
N LEU A 229 4.52 -24.49 -22.65
CA LEU A 229 3.75 -25.59 -23.25
C LEU A 229 2.25 -25.34 -23.02
N PRO A 230 1.41 -25.45 -24.06
CA PRO A 230 -0.03 -25.37 -23.89
C PRO A 230 -0.53 -26.54 -23.04
N LEU A 231 -1.42 -26.22 -22.10
CA LEU A 231 -2.09 -27.16 -21.21
C LEU A 231 -3.57 -27.22 -21.59
N ASP A 232 -4.10 -28.43 -21.74
CA ASP A 232 -5.50 -28.68 -22.08
C ASP A 232 -6.38 -28.74 -20.81
N GLU A 233 -5.83 -29.26 -19.72
CA GLU A 233 -6.55 -29.41 -18.46
C GLU A 233 -5.66 -29.19 -17.24
N VAL A 234 -6.27 -28.70 -16.16
CA VAL A 234 -5.64 -28.57 -14.83
C VAL A 234 -6.50 -29.28 -13.80
N ILE A 235 -5.88 -30.15 -13.00
CA ILE A 235 -6.55 -30.97 -11.98
C ILE A 235 -5.79 -30.82 -10.65
N LEU A 236 -6.53 -30.50 -9.59
CA LEU A 236 -5.98 -30.34 -8.25
C LEU A 236 -6.44 -31.49 -7.35
N TRP A 237 -5.53 -31.98 -6.51
CA TRP A 237 -5.73 -33.16 -5.68
C TRP A 237 -5.49 -32.82 -4.21
N SER A 238 -6.41 -33.26 -3.35
CA SER A 238 -6.26 -33.21 -1.90
C SER A 238 -6.83 -34.48 -1.28
N ASP A 239 -6.21 -34.95 -0.21
CA ASP A 239 -6.70 -36.06 0.61
C ASP A 239 -7.64 -35.61 1.73
N SER A 240 -7.78 -34.30 1.93
CA SER A 240 -8.72 -33.73 2.90
C SER A 240 -10.12 -33.57 2.33
N THR A 241 -11.01 -34.49 2.69
CA THR A 241 -12.44 -34.40 2.39
C THR A 241 -13.09 -33.16 3.01
N THR A 242 -12.55 -32.66 4.14
CA THR A 242 -13.02 -31.43 4.78
C THR A 242 -12.74 -30.23 3.89
N VAL A 243 -11.53 -30.12 3.32
CA VAL A 243 -11.18 -29.04 2.38
C VAL A 243 -12.02 -29.14 1.12
N LEU A 244 -12.15 -30.33 0.53
CA LEU A 244 -12.97 -30.53 -0.67
C LEU A 244 -14.43 -30.09 -0.45
N THR A 245 -14.99 -30.42 0.73
CA THR A 245 -16.34 -29.97 1.12
C THR A 245 -16.41 -28.45 1.27
N TRP A 246 -15.40 -27.82 1.89
CA TRP A 246 -15.35 -26.36 2.03
C TRP A 246 -15.29 -25.64 0.69
N LEU A 247 -14.60 -26.21 -0.30
CA LEU A 247 -14.49 -25.64 -1.64
C LEU A 247 -15.81 -25.70 -2.43
N GLN A 248 -16.68 -26.67 -2.14
CA GLN A 248 -18.02 -26.78 -2.72
C GLN A 248 -19.04 -25.82 -2.10
N SER A 249 -18.73 -25.23 -0.95
CA SER A 249 -19.62 -24.34 -0.21
C SER A 249 -19.34 -22.86 -0.47
N GLU A 250 -20.35 -22.02 -0.24
CA GLU A 250 -20.17 -20.56 -0.32
C GLU A 250 -19.21 -20.04 0.77
N SER A 251 -18.14 -19.38 0.34
CA SER A 251 -17.12 -18.81 1.23
C SER A 251 -17.67 -17.91 2.34
N CYS A 252 -18.83 -17.25 2.11
CA CYS A 252 -19.46 -16.33 3.04
C CYS A 252 -19.99 -17.04 4.31
N ARG A 253 -20.26 -18.35 4.26
CA ARG A 253 -20.78 -19.17 5.37
C ARG A 253 -19.74 -19.39 6.47
N TYR A 254 -18.46 -19.38 6.11
CA TYR A 254 -17.37 -19.71 7.04
C TYR A 254 -16.81 -18.49 7.78
N LYS A 255 -16.17 -18.72 8.93
CA LYS A 255 -15.37 -17.74 9.65
C LYS A 255 -14.23 -17.20 8.77
N VAL A 256 -13.75 -16.00 9.09
CA VAL A 256 -12.85 -15.19 8.24
C VAL A 256 -11.64 -15.97 7.70
N PHE A 257 -10.98 -16.80 8.51
CA PHE A 257 -9.79 -17.55 8.08
C PHE A 257 -10.09 -18.52 6.93
N VAL A 258 -11.13 -19.34 7.09
CA VAL A 258 -11.57 -20.34 6.11
C VAL A 258 -12.21 -19.64 4.92
N GLY A 259 -13.17 -18.73 5.17
CA GLY A 259 -13.90 -18.03 4.11
C GLY A 259 -12.99 -17.24 3.16
N THR A 260 -11.95 -16.56 3.67
CA THR A 260 -11.03 -15.80 2.80
C THR A 260 -10.20 -16.72 1.89
N ARG A 261 -9.73 -17.86 2.41
CA ARG A 261 -8.92 -18.82 1.63
C ARG A 261 -9.77 -19.59 0.63
N VAL A 262 -10.98 -20.01 1.02
CA VAL A 262 -11.94 -20.62 0.10
C VAL A 262 -12.26 -19.66 -1.04
N ALA A 263 -12.54 -18.38 -0.74
CA ALA A 263 -12.79 -17.37 -1.78
C ALA A 263 -11.59 -17.18 -2.72
N GLU A 264 -10.36 -17.16 -2.20
CA GLU A 264 -9.15 -17.04 -3.01
C GLU A 264 -8.95 -18.28 -3.90
N ILE A 265 -9.13 -19.49 -3.36
CA ILE A 265 -9.06 -20.73 -4.14
C ILE A 265 -10.12 -20.72 -5.24
N GLN A 266 -11.37 -20.42 -4.92
CA GLN A 266 -12.48 -20.33 -5.88
C GLN A 266 -12.28 -19.22 -6.95
N THR A 267 -11.41 -18.24 -6.68
CA THR A 267 -11.04 -17.21 -7.66
C THR A 267 -9.91 -17.68 -8.59
N LEU A 268 -9.00 -18.51 -8.07
CA LEU A 268 -7.83 -19.00 -8.81
C LEU A 268 -8.13 -20.28 -9.61
N THR A 269 -9.07 -21.11 -9.14
CA THR A 269 -9.37 -22.41 -9.73
C THR A 269 -10.87 -22.71 -9.71
N ASP A 270 -11.32 -23.47 -10.71
CA ASP A 270 -12.68 -23.99 -10.75
C ASP A 270 -12.84 -25.14 -9.75
N VAL A 271 -13.92 -25.13 -8.98
CA VAL A 271 -14.18 -26.13 -7.93
C VAL A 271 -14.29 -27.55 -8.52
N ASP A 272 -14.83 -27.68 -9.73
CA ASP A 272 -15.00 -28.96 -10.43
C ASP A 272 -13.66 -29.62 -10.84
N LYS A 273 -12.56 -28.87 -10.80
CA LYS A 273 -11.21 -29.38 -11.07
C LYS A 273 -10.53 -29.98 -9.84
N TRP A 274 -11.15 -29.87 -8.66
CA TRP A 274 -10.65 -30.48 -7.43
C TRP A 274 -11.11 -31.94 -7.30
N ARG A 275 -10.16 -32.84 -7.05
CA ARG A 275 -10.39 -34.26 -6.87
C ARG A 275 -9.79 -34.78 -5.57
N TYR A 276 -10.35 -35.88 -5.11
CA TYR A 276 -9.82 -36.63 -3.97
C TYR A 276 -8.65 -37.53 -4.40
N VAL A 277 -7.62 -37.60 -3.56
CA VAL A 277 -6.57 -38.64 -3.64
C VAL A 277 -6.42 -39.23 -2.24
N ASP A 278 -6.17 -40.53 -2.11
CA ASP A 278 -5.84 -41.09 -0.81
C ASP A 278 -4.38 -40.78 -0.42
N THR A 279 -4.10 -40.67 0.88
CA THR A 279 -2.78 -40.38 1.45
C THR A 279 -1.68 -41.36 0.96
N LYS A 280 -2.02 -42.62 0.61
CA LYS A 280 -1.01 -43.56 0.09
C LYS A 280 -0.59 -43.20 -1.34
N ASN A 281 -1.48 -42.62 -2.13
CA ASN A 281 -1.20 -42.21 -3.51
C ASN A 281 -0.89 -40.70 -3.64
N ASN A 282 -0.92 -39.93 -2.57
CA ASN A 282 -0.59 -38.50 -2.58
C ASN A 282 0.94 -38.29 -2.54
N PRO A 283 1.59 -37.77 -3.62
CA PRO A 283 3.02 -37.46 -3.60
C PRO A 283 3.35 -36.26 -2.70
N ALA A 284 2.39 -35.39 -2.38
CA ALA A 284 2.63 -34.25 -1.49
C ALA A 284 2.93 -34.67 -0.03
N ASP A 285 2.55 -35.88 0.39
CA ASP A 285 2.99 -36.49 1.66
C ASP A 285 4.53 -36.58 1.77
N ASP A 286 5.22 -36.85 0.66
CA ASP A 286 6.68 -36.95 0.67
C ASP A 286 7.33 -35.59 1.00
N LEU A 287 6.65 -34.48 0.66
CA LEU A 287 7.07 -33.13 1.02
C LEU A 287 6.82 -32.81 2.50
N THR A 288 5.70 -33.23 3.07
CA THR A 288 5.33 -32.89 4.46
C THR A 288 6.01 -33.79 5.49
N ARG A 289 6.28 -35.05 5.14
CA ARG A 289 7.04 -36.03 5.94
C ARG A 289 8.55 -35.88 5.76
N GLY A 290 8.96 -35.48 4.56
CA GLY A 290 10.36 -35.33 4.15
C GLY A 290 11.00 -36.63 3.64
N LYS A 291 12.10 -36.48 2.91
CA LYS A 291 12.91 -37.59 2.35
C LYS A 291 14.40 -37.34 2.55
N THR A 292 15.19 -38.41 2.48
CA THR A 292 16.66 -38.31 2.41
C THR A 292 17.12 -38.03 0.98
N LEU A 293 18.34 -37.52 0.82
CA LEU A 293 18.93 -37.35 -0.53
C LEU A 293 19.15 -38.70 -1.25
N VAL A 294 19.40 -39.77 -0.50
CA VAL A 294 19.51 -41.13 -1.04
C VAL A 294 18.16 -41.61 -1.57
N ASP A 295 17.07 -41.37 -0.84
CA ASP A 295 15.73 -41.74 -1.32
C ASP A 295 15.32 -40.93 -2.54
N LEU A 296 15.76 -39.66 -2.63
CA LEU A 296 15.48 -38.77 -3.77
C LEU A 296 16.29 -39.10 -5.02
N SER A 297 17.46 -39.74 -4.88
CA SER A 297 18.28 -40.16 -6.02
C SER A 297 17.78 -41.47 -6.66
N GLN A 298 17.09 -42.30 -5.88
CA GLN A 298 16.47 -43.54 -6.36
C GLN A 298 15.10 -43.28 -7.02
N ALA A 299 14.60 -44.25 -7.79
CA ALA A 299 13.25 -44.18 -8.36
C ALA A 299 12.21 -44.14 -7.24
N ASN A 300 11.30 -43.16 -7.29
CA ASN A 300 10.35 -42.91 -6.23
C ASN A 300 9.15 -42.10 -6.77
N ARG A 301 8.00 -42.15 -6.07
CA ARG A 301 6.80 -41.43 -6.52
C ARG A 301 6.94 -39.90 -6.55
N TRP A 302 7.84 -39.31 -5.76
CA TRP A 302 8.09 -37.87 -5.79
C TRP A 302 8.71 -37.45 -7.13
N ARG A 303 9.62 -38.25 -7.66
CA ARG A 303 10.20 -38.09 -9.00
C ARG A 303 9.20 -38.42 -10.10
N ASP A 304 8.60 -39.60 -10.00
CA ASP A 304 7.91 -40.26 -11.10
C ASP A 304 6.40 -39.93 -11.20
N GLY A 305 5.90 -39.21 -10.21
CA GLY A 305 4.47 -39.02 -9.97
C GLY A 305 3.78 -40.29 -9.45
N PRO A 306 2.53 -40.19 -8.99
CA PRO A 306 1.77 -41.36 -8.59
C PRO A 306 1.40 -42.22 -9.81
N SER A 307 1.49 -43.55 -9.64
CA SER A 307 1.36 -44.51 -10.73
C SER A 307 0.01 -44.46 -11.44
N PHE A 308 -1.07 -44.11 -10.73
CA PHE A 308 -2.41 -44.02 -11.30
C PHE A 308 -2.53 -42.96 -12.41
N LEU A 309 -1.66 -41.93 -12.43
CA LEU A 309 -1.64 -40.94 -13.51
C LEU A 309 -1.16 -41.52 -14.83
N ARG A 310 -0.48 -42.67 -14.82
CA ARG A 310 -0.08 -43.39 -16.03
C ARG A 310 -1.21 -44.26 -16.59
N LEU A 311 -2.31 -44.41 -15.85
CA LEU A 311 -3.48 -45.18 -16.23
C LEU A 311 -4.59 -44.26 -16.74
N SER A 312 -5.65 -44.86 -17.31
CA SER A 312 -6.84 -44.14 -17.76
C SER A 312 -7.50 -43.34 -16.61
N PRO A 313 -8.06 -42.15 -16.87
CA PRO A 313 -8.82 -41.37 -15.91
C PRO A 313 -9.92 -42.13 -15.15
N ASP A 314 -10.49 -43.18 -15.74
CA ASP A 314 -11.51 -44.02 -15.10
C ASP A 314 -10.99 -44.82 -13.90
N THR A 315 -9.68 -44.99 -13.81
CA THR A 315 -9.00 -45.73 -12.73
C THR A 315 -8.49 -44.83 -11.61
N TRP A 316 -8.69 -43.52 -11.73
CA TRP A 316 -8.24 -42.56 -10.73
C TRP A 316 -9.06 -42.64 -9.44
N PRO A 317 -8.51 -42.19 -8.30
CA PRO A 317 -9.20 -42.28 -7.02
C PRO A 317 -10.57 -41.59 -7.03
N ALA A 318 -11.58 -42.29 -6.54
CA ALA A 318 -12.94 -41.77 -6.41
C ALA A 318 -13.13 -41.04 -5.07
N HIS A 319 -14.01 -40.03 -5.05
CA HIS A 319 -14.34 -39.29 -3.83
C HIS A 319 -15.05 -40.20 -2.82
N PRO A 320 -14.58 -40.30 -1.56
CA PRO A 320 -15.26 -41.07 -0.53
C PRO A 320 -16.61 -40.40 -0.17
N SER A 321 -17.60 -41.18 0.29
CA SER A 321 -18.90 -40.64 0.68
C SER A 321 -18.77 -39.56 1.77
N THR A 322 -19.47 -38.44 1.57
CA THR A 322 -19.30 -37.18 2.30
C THR A 322 -19.48 -37.35 3.81
N GLN A 323 -18.56 -36.81 4.60
CA GLN A 323 -18.72 -36.65 6.05
C GLN A 323 -19.46 -35.34 6.37
N THR A 324 -20.16 -35.33 7.51
CA THR A 324 -20.92 -34.20 8.04
C THR A 324 -20.01 -32.98 8.23
N GLU A 325 -20.41 -31.80 7.71
CA GLU A 325 -19.65 -30.55 7.86
C GLU A 325 -19.41 -30.23 9.35
N ASP A 326 -18.17 -29.94 9.75
CA ASP A 326 -17.89 -29.48 11.11
C ASP A 326 -18.55 -28.10 11.34
N PRO A 327 -19.58 -28.00 12.21
CA PRO A 327 -20.31 -26.76 12.41
C PRO A 327 -19.47 -25.69 13.11
N SER A 328 -18.29 -26.06 13.64
CA SER A 328 -17.42 -25.16 14.38
C SER A 328 -16.91 -23.98 13.53
N GLU A 329 -16.77 -24.13 12.21
CA GLU A 329 -16.25 -23.09 11.31
C GLU A 329 -17.32 -22.21 10.66
N PHE A 330 -18.61 -22.51 10.87
CA PHE A 330 -19.69 -21.64 10.38
C PHE A 330 -19.77 -20.33 11.17
N LYS A 331 -20.15 -19.26 10.47
CA LYS A 331 -20.66 -18.06 11.12
C LYS A 331 -21.98 -18.42 11.81
N LYS A 332 -22.19 -17.89 13.02
CA LYS A 332 -23.47 -18.04 13.72
C LYS A 332 -24.58 -17.41 12.86
N SER A 333 -25.55 -18.20 12.44
CA SER A 333 -26.76 -17.71 11.79
C SER A 333 -27.49 -16.78 12.75
N THR A 334 -27.90 -15.60 12.27
CA THR A 334 -28.69 -14.65 13.04
C THR A 334 -30.09 -14.63 12.44
N PHE A 335 -31.08 -15.08 13.19
CA PHE A 335 -32.48 -15.04 12.76
C PHE A 335 -32.94 -13.58 12.66
N CYS A 336 -33.52 -13.19 11.52
CA CYS A 336 -34.13 -11.88 11.31
C CYS A 336 -35.62 -12.08 11.03
N GLY A 337 -36.46 -11.96 12.07
CA GLY A 337 -37.92 -11.94 11.93
C GLY A 337 -38.43 -10.49 11.93
N ALA A 338 -39.28 -10.14 10.97
CA ALA A 338 -40.01 -8.89 10.98
C ALA A 338 -41.37 -9.11 11.67
N VAL A 339 -41.55 -8.52 12.85
CA VAL A 339 -42.84 -8.49 13.55
C VAL A 339 -43.45 -7.12 13.29
N VAL A 340 -44.55 -7.07 12.54
CA VAL A 340 -45.33 -5.85 12.35
C VAL A 340 -46.39 -5.82 13.42
N VAL A 341 -46.18 -5.01 14.46
CA VAL A 341 -47.19 -4.70 15.47
C VAL A 341 -47.93 -3.46 14.98
N ILE A 342 -49.19 -3.63 14.55
CA ILE A 342 -50.08 -2.50 14.26
C ILE A 342 -50.53 -1.96 15.63
N GLN A 343 -49.94 -0.84 16.07
CA GLN A 343 -50.43 -0.06 17.21
C GLN A 343 -51.31 1.11 16.71
N PRO A 344 -52.33 1.54 17.48
CA PRO A 344 -53.33 2.50 17.02
C PRO A 344 -52.83 3.95 17.03
N ASN A 345 -53.14 4.71 15.97
CA ASN A 345 -53.22 6.18 15.82
C ASN A 345 -52.24 7.10 16.58
N LEU A 346 -51.01 6.67 16.86
CA LEU A 346 -49.96 7.56 17.35
C LEU A 346 -49.23 8.21 16.16
N PRO A 347 -48.82 9.50 16.24
CA PRO A 347 -48.00 10.13 15.21
C PRO A 347 -46.75 9.28 14.94
N ASP A 348 -46.50 8.89 13.68
CA ASP A 348 -45.31 8.14 13.31
C ASP A 348 -44.12 9.11 13.23
N PRO A 349 -43.09 8.94 14.07
CA PRO A 349 -41.89 9.78 14.00
C PRO A 349 -41.18 9.74 12.63
N SER A 350 -41.47 8.77 11.78
CA SER A 350 -40.93 8.65 10.42
C SER A 350 -41.59 9.60 9.41
N GLU A 351 -42.77 10.14 9.73
CA GLU A 351 -43.54 11.06 8.88
C GLU A 351 -43.23 12.54 9.15
N HIS A 352 -42.33 12.85 10.10
CA HIS A 352 -42.04 14.22 10.52
C HIS A 352 -40.62 14.69 10.17
N ASP A 353 -40.54 15.90 9.62
CA ASP A 353 -39.30 16.53 9.16
C ASP A 353 -38.59 17.42 10.18
N THR A 354 -39.15 17.64 11.36
CA THR A 354 -38.41 18.24 12.48
C THR A 354 -38.81 17.64 13.82
N TRP A 355 -37.94 17.77 14.83
CA TRP A 355 -38.29 17.40 16.21
C TRP A 355 -39.46 18.24 16.73
N SER A 356 -39.51 19.52 16.37
CA SER A 356 -40.58 20.43 16.80
C SER A 356 -41.94 20.01 16.23
N ASP A 357 -42.00 19.57 14.97
CA ASP A 357 -43.26 19.13 14.33
C ASP A 357 -43.81 17.87 14.99
N LEU A 358 -42.93 16.90 15.29
CA LEU A 358 -43.33 15.69 15.99
C LEU A 358 -43.85 16.00 17.40
N VAL A 359 -43.20 16.92 18.12
CA VAL A 359 -43.64 17.36 19.45
C VAL A 359 -45.01 18.04 19.34
N ALA A 360 -45.21 18.92 18.37
CA ALA A 360 -46.49 19.61 18.15
C ALA A 360 -47.62 18.62 17.80
N ALA A 361 -47.39 17.67 16.90
CA ALA A 361 -48.36 16.62 16.55
C ALA A 361 -48.70 15.74 17.76
N THR A 362 -47.71 15.44 18.61
CA THR A 362 -47.92 14.68 19.84
C THR A 362 -48.69 15.50 20.88
N MET A 363 -48.43 16.80 21.00
CA MET A 363 -49.20 17.71 21.86
C MET A 363 -50.67 17.76 21.44
N GLN A 364 -50.95 17.93 20.14
CA GLN A 364 -52.31 17.93 19.60
C GLN A 364 -53.03 16.60 19.85
N HIS A 365 -52.30 15.49 19.80
CA HIS A 365 -52.85 14.17 20.11
C HIS A 365 -53.20 14.01 21.61
N LEU A 366 -52.31 14.46 22.51
CA LEU A 366 -52.49 14.30 23.96
C LEU A 366 -53.50 15.29 24.56
N HIS A 367 -53.56 16.52 24.05
CA HIS A 367 -54.34 17.61 24.63
C HIS A 367 -55.45 18.17 23.73
N GLY A 368 -55.57 17.68 22.49
CA GLY A 368 -56.52 18.16 21.49
C GLY A 368 -56.02 19.37 20.70
N ALA A 369 -56.79 19.78 19.69
CA ALA A 369 -56.44 20.88 18.78
C ALA A 369 -56.85 22.28 19.28
N ALA A 370 -57.37 22.41 20.51
CA ALA A 370 -57.78 23.70 21.05
C ALA A 370 -56.55 24.48 21.52
N GLU A 371 -56.36 25.69 20.99
CA GLU A 371 -55.28 26.59 21.45
C GLU A 371 -55.60 27.10 22.86
N ASP A 372 -54.92 26.56 23.87
CA ASP A 372 -54.94 27.12 25.23
C ASP A 372 -54.20 28.47 25.23
N ALA A 373 -54.90 29.56 25.54
CA ALA A 373 -54.35 30.92 25.53
C ALA A 373 -53.37 31.22 26.69
N ASP A 374 -53.12 30.26 27.59
CA ASP A 374 -52.21 30.41 28.74
C ASP A 374 -50.79 29.91 28.36
N PRO A 375 -49.78 30.80 28.29
CA PRO A 375 -48.41 30.43 27.94
C PRO A 375 -47.79 29.40 28.89
N THR A 376 -48.24 29.35 30.15
CA THR A 376 -47.70 28.45 31.18
C THR A 376 -48.12 27.01 30.90
N LYS A 377 -49.40 26.81 30.57
CA LYS A 377 -49.95 25.49 30.19
C LYS A 377 -49.33 24.96 28.90
N LEU A 378 -49.06 25.82 27.93
CA LEU A 378 -48.43 25.42 26.68
C LEU A 378 -47.01 24.84 26.90
N VAL A 379 -46.25 25.43 27.83
CA VAL A 379 -44.92 24.92 28.20
C VAL A 379 -45.04 23.57 28.91
N GLU A 380 -46.01 23.42 29.82
CA GLU A 380 -46.28 22.15 30.51
C GLU A 380 -46.67 21.03 29.53
N GLN A 381 -47.63 21.29 28.63
CA GLN A 381 -48.06 20.36 27.58
C GLN A 381 -46.91 19.95 26.65
N ARG A 382 -46.01 20.89 26.32
CA ARG A 382 -44.82 20.59 25.53
C ARG A 382 -43.87 19.65 26.25
N VAL A 383 -43.64 19.89 27.54
CA VAL A 383 -42.77 19.03 28.36
C VAL A 383 -43.38 17.63 28.49
N GLU A 384 -44.70 17.53 28.65
CA GLU A 384 -45.43 16.26 28.71
C GLU A 384 -45.31 15.48 27.39
N ALA A 385 -45.53 16.14 26.25
CA ALA A 385 -45.38 15.53 24.93
C ALA A 385 -43.93 15.07 24.65
N GLU A 386 -42.92 15.86 25.01
CA GLU A 386 -41.52 15.44 24.92
C GLU A 386 -41.26 14.20 25.79
N MET A 387 -41.78 14.18 27.02
CA MET A 387 -41.60 13.07 27.95
C MET A 387 -42.22 11.79 27.41
N PHE A 388 -43.45 11.88 26.89
CA PHE A 388 -44.15 10.78 26.25
C PHE A 388 -43.35 10.19 25.08
N LEU A 389 -42.78 11.04 24.23
CA LEU A 389 -41.93 10.60 23.10
C LEU A 389 -40.65 9.89 23.58
N TYR A 390 -40.02 10.35 24.66
CA TYR A 390 -38.87 9.67 25.25
C TYR A 390 -39.26 8.30 25.81
N GLN A 391 -40.39 8.20 26.50
CA GLN A 391 -40.89 6.95 27.07
C GLN A 391 -41.16 5.93 25.97
N ARG A 392 -41.88 6.35 24.92
CA ARG A 392 -42.15 5.55 23.73
C ARG A 392 -40.85 5.05 23.08
N ALA A 393 -39.89 5.93 22.84
CA ALA A 393 -38.61 5.55 22.23
C ALA A 393 -37.84 4.50 23.03
N GLN A 394 -37.93 4.54 24.36
CA GLN A 394 -37.34 3.54 25.23
C GLN A 394 -38.13 2.24 25.26
N GLN A 395 -39.46 2.31 25.31
CA GLN A 395 -40.34 1.14 25.29
C GLN A 395 -40.17 0.32 24.00
N ASP A 396 -40.05 1.01 22.86
CA ASP A 396 -39.80 0.39 21.56
C ASP A 396 -38.40 -0.20 21.44
N SER A 397 -37.41 0.38 22.13
CA SER A 397 -35.99 0.03 21.97
C SER A 397 -35.42 -0.92 23.04
N PHE A 398 -36.02 -0.94 24.22
CA PHE A 398 -35.52 -1.60 25.44
C PHE A 398 -36.65 -2.24 26.28
N PRO A 399 -37.63 -2.96 25.67
CA PRO A 399 -38.81 -3.46 26.40
C PRO A 399 -38.45 -4.46 27.50
N GLU A 400 -37.51 -5.36 27.23
CA GLU A 400 -37.03 -6.35 28.22
C GLU A 400 -36.28 -5.68 29.37
N GLU A 401 -35.41 -4.71 29.08
CA GLU A 401 -34.68 -3.99 30.11
C GLU A 401 -35.60 -3.16 31.02
N ILE A 402 -36.63 -2.51 30.46
CA ILE A 402 -37.62 -1.78 31.26
C ILE A 402 -38.32 -2.73 32.22
N ALA A 403 -38.82 -3.87 31.73
CA ALA A 403 -39.50 -4.87 32.55
C ALA A 403 -38.60 -5.44 33.66
N CYS A 404 -37.32 -5.71 33.35
CA CYS A 404 -36.36 -6.18 34.35
C CYS A 404 -36.08 -5.14 35.43
N ILE A 405 -35.82 -3.88 35.06
CA ILE A 405 -35.45 -2.82 36.01
C ILE A 405 -36.66 -2.45 36.89
N GLN A 406 -37.87 -2.35 36.31
CA GLN A 406 -39.11 -2.11 37.08
C GLN A 406 -39.38 -3.24 38.09
N ALA A 407 -39.08 -4.49 37.74
CA ALA A 407 -39.23 -5.64 38.63
C ALA A 407 -38.09 -5.82 39.65
N GLY A 408 -37.10 -4.91 39.67
CA GLY A 408 -35.91 -5.01 40.54
C GLY A 408 -35.00 -6.20 40.23
N LYS A 409 -35.06 -6.76 39.02
CA LYS A 409 -34.27 -7.91 38.57
C LYS A 409 -33.00 -7.47 37.86
N GLU A 410 -31.95 -8.30 37.93
CA GLU A 410 -30.72 -8.07 37.16
C GLU A 410 -30.97 -8.11 35.65
N LEU A 411 -30.26 -7.25 34.91
CA LEU A 411 -30.35 -7.23 33.45
C LEU A 411 -29.72 -8.48 32.82
N PRO A 412 -30.24 -8.92 31.66
CA PRO A 412 -29.64 -10.02 30.90
C PRO A 412 -28.17 -9.76 30.57
N ARG A 413 -27.32 -10.80 30.62
CA ARG A 413 -25.86 -10.71 30.34
C ARG A 413 -25.53 -10.14 28.95
N GLY A 414 -26.47 -10.20 28.01
CA GLY A 414 -26.34 -9.66 26.65
C GLY A 414 -26.87 -8.23 26.46
N SER A 415 -27.42 -7.59 27.49
CA SER A 415 -28.04 -6.27 27.35
C SER A 415 -27.02 -5.20 26.97
N ARG A 416 -27.42 -4.34 26.01
CA ARG A 416 -26.62 -3.19 25.56
C ARG A 416 -26.47 -2.12 26.66
N LEU A 417 -27.29 -2.18 27.70
CA LEU A 417 -27.31 -1.20 28.79
C LEU A 417 -26.48 -1.64 30.00
N LEU A 418 -26.01 -2.89 30.05
CA LEU A 418 -25.33 -3.48 31.23
C LEU A 418 -24.14 -2.63 31.74
N GLN A 419 -23.37 -2.02 30.83
CA GLN A 419 -22.20 -1.19 31.17
C GLN A 419 -22.55 0.21 31.71
N LEU A 420 -23.82 0.62 31.61
CA LEU A 420 -24.27 1.96 31.99
C LEU A 420 -24.89 2.01 33.39
N ALA A 421 -24.92 0.88 34.11
CA ALA A 421 -25.60 0.73 35.39
C ALA A 421 -26.99 1.39 35.39
N PRO A 422 -27.89 1.00 34.47
CA PRO A 422 -29.11 1.74 34.18
C PRO A 422 -30.05 1.78 35.38
N GLU A 423 -30.64 2.94 35.62
CA GLU A 423 -31.57 3.20 36.71
C GLU A 423 -32.92 3.64 36.12
N TYR A 424 -34.01 3.18 36.70
CA TYR A 424 -35.35 3.62 36.31
C TYR A 424 -35.77 4.80 37.17
N ASP A 425 -36.09 5.92 36.51
CA ASP A 425 -36.56 7.12 37.16
C ASP A 425 -38.09 7.09 37.26
N GLU A 426 -38.60 6.67 38.42
CA GLU A 426 -40.04 6.52 38.67
C GLU A 426 -40.82 7.82 38.43
N SER A 427 -40.19 8.98 38.61
CA SER A 427 -40.85 10.28 38.42
C SER A 427 -41.15 10.62 36.97
N CYS A 428 -40.40 10.07 36.01
CA CYS A 428 -40.56 10.36 34.59
C CYS A 428 -40.71 9.11 33.71
N GLY A 429 -40.70 7.91 34.29
CA GLY A 429 -40.90 6.66 33.57
C GLY A 429 -39.78 6.31 32.59
N LEU A 430 -38.55 6.79 32.81
CA LEU A 430 -37.43 6.64 31.88
C LEU A 430 -36.24 5.92 32.51
N ILE A 431 -35.55 5.14 31.69
CA ILE A 431 -34.22 4.61 31.98
C ILE A 431 -33.17 5.73 31.81
N ARG A 432 -32.40 5.97 32.86
CA ARG A 432 -31.27 6.90 32.88
C ARG A 432 -29.97 6.15 33.14
N VAL A 433 -28.85 6.74 32.72
CA VAL A 433 -27.51 6.23 33.03
C VAL A 433 -27.26 6.38 34.53
N GLY A 434 -26.87 5.30 35.20
CA GLY A 434 -26.55 5.33 36.62
C GLY A 434 -25.07 5.54 36.93
N GLY A 435 -24.75 5.51 38.24
CA GLY A 435 -23.38 5.33 38.71
C GLY A 435 -22.62 6.54 39.27
N ARG A 436 -21.34 6.67 38.88
CA ARG A 436 -20.21 7.21 39.68
C ARG A 436 -20.22 8.71 39.99
N LEU A 437 -21.13 9.48 39.40
CA LEU A 437 -21.21 10.93 39.56
C LEU A 437 -22.19 11.39 40.65
N ARG A 438 -22.86 10.46 41.34
CA ARG A 438 -23.87 10.75 42.39
C ARG A 438 -23.41 11.70 43.51
N ARG A 439 -22.10 11.77 43.80
CA ARG A 439 -21.55 12.63 44.86
C ARG A 439 -21.28 14.08 44.44
N THR A 440 -21.44 14.42 43.16
CA THR A 440 -21.31 15.82 42.72
C THR A 440 -22.56 16.59 43.15
N GLN A 441 -22.41 17.72 43.85
CA GLN A 441 -23.55 18.51 44.31
C GLN A 441 -24.00 19.52 43.22
N ASP A 442 -23.05 20.05 42.43
CA ASP A 442 -23.28 21.20 41.54
C ASP A 442 -23.76 20.88 40.10
N LEU A 443 -23.95 19.60 39.74
CA LEU A 443 -24.40 19.24 38.38
C LEU A 443 -25.92 19.00 38.31
N PRO A 444 -26.60 19.45 37.24
CA PRO A 444 -28.02 19.13 36.98
C PRO A 444 -28.28 17.62 36.88
N LYS A 445 -29.49 17.18 37.25
CA LYS A 445 -29.89 15.75 37.23
C LYS A 445 -29.72 15.12 35.84
N ASP A 446 -30.09 15.82 34.77
CA ASP A 446 -29.95 15.33 33.39
C ASP A 446 -28.50 15.14 32.94
N THR A 447 -27.56 15.92 33.48
CA THR A 447 -26.13 15.78 33.17
C THR A 447 -25.48 14.68 34.02
N LYS A 448 -25.95 14.48 35.25
CA LYS A 448 -25.52 13.38 36.14
C LYS A 448 -26.04 12.03 35.64
N HIS A 449 -27.30 12.00 35.21
CA HIS A 449 -28.06 10.81 34.85
C HIS A 449 -28.80 11.04 33.52
N PRO A 450 -28.07 11.11 32.39
CA PRO A 450 -28.66 11.34 31.08
C PRO A 450 -29.61 10.22 30.65
N ILE A 451 -30.63 10.57 29.88
CA ILE A 451 -31.67 9.65 29.39
C ILE A 451 -31.07 8.75 28.31
N VAL A 452 -31.22 7.43 28.45
CA VAL A 452 -30.64 6.47 27.51
C VAL A 452 -31.46 6.41 26.22
N MET A 453 -30.81 6.53 25.06
CA MET A 453 -31.47 6.52 23.75
C MET A 453 -30.81 5.54 22.77
N ASN A 454 -31.62 4.86 21.97
CA ASN A 454 -31.15 3.96 20.92
C ASN A 454 -30.86 4.74 19.62
N PRO A 455 -29.64 4.69 19.06
CA PRO A 455 -29.26 5.45 17.87
C PRO A 455 -30.06 5.11 16.61
N ALA A 456 -30.65 3.90 16.53
CA ALA A 456 -31.40 3.47 15.36
C ALA A 456 -32.83 4.03 15.33
N HIS A 457 -33.37 4.42 16.49
CA HIS A 457 -34.77 4.82 16.64
C HIS A 457 -35.06 6.14 15.90
N PRO A 458 -36.19 6.27 15.16
CA PRO A 458 -36.57 7.49 14.45
C PRO A 458 -36.52 8.77 15.31
N ILE A 459 -37.12 8.74 16.51
CA ILE A 459 -37.07 9.85 17.49
C ILE A 459 -35.63 10.31 17.77
N THR A 460 -34.71 9.38 18.00
CA THR A 460 -33.30 9.71 18.25
C THR A 460 -32.64 10.40 17.04
N LYS A 461 -33.03 10.04 15.81
CA LYS A 461 -32.53 10.70 14.59
C LYS A 461 -33.03 12.14 14.49
N LEU A 462 -34.31 12.38 14.81
CA LEU A 462 -34.88 13.72 14.84
C LEU A 462 -34.18 14.61 15.88
N ILE A 463 -33.90 14.06 17.07
CA ILE A 463 -33.13 14.76 18.11
C ILE A 463 -31.71 15.09 17.62
N ILE A 464 -31.01 14.14 16.98
CA ILE A 464 -29.67 14.41 16.43
C ILE A 464 -29.72 15.53 15.38
N ARG A 465 -30.73 15.51 14.49
CA ARG A 465 -30.92 16.55 13.47
C ARG A 465 -31.17 17.91 14.09
N ASP A 466 -32.08 18.01 15.04
CA ASP A 466 -32.40 19.26 15.77
C ASP A 466 -31.16 19.86 16.44
N TYR A 467 -30.32 19.04 17.09
CA TYR A 467 -29.06 19.50 17.66
C TYR A 467 -28.00 19.87 16.60
N ASP A 468 -27.93 19.17 15.48
CA ASP A 468 -27.02 19.50 14.36
C ASP A 468 -27.40 20.86 13.76
N GLU A 469 -28.69 21.13 13.55
CA GLU A 469 -29.21 22.39 13.03
C GLU A 469 -29.03 23.56 14.02
N LYS A 470 -29.41 23.39 15.30
CA LYS A 470 -29.24 24.41 16.35
C LYS A 470 -27.77 24.81 16.56
N LEU A 471 -26.85 23.88 16.39
CA LEU A 471 -25.41 24.11 16.52
C LEU A 471 -24.73 24.47 15.20
N LEU A 472 -25.51 24.76 14.15
CA LEU A 472 -25.03 25.19 12.84
C LEU A 472 -24.05 24.19 12.20
N HIS A 473 -24.41 22.91 12.23
CA HIS A 473 -23.70 21.79 11.59
C HIS A 473 -22.24 21.60 12.04
N TYR A 474 -21.97 21.88 13.32
CA TYR A 474 -20.62 21.78 13.91
C TYR A 474 -20.05 20.34 13.88
N GLY A 475 -18.76 20.19 14.21
CA GLY A 475 -18.12 18.86 14.26
C GLY A 475 -18.84 17.85 15.18
N PRO A 476 -18.74 16.53 14.88
CA PRO A 476 -19.50 15.49 15.60
C PRO A 476 -19.19 15.43 17.10
N GLU A 477 -17.99 15.84 17.52
CA GLU A 477 -17.61 15.87 18.94
C GLU A 477 -18.33 16.98 19.72
N ARG A 478 -18.57 18.15 19.10
CA ARG A 478 -19.29 19.24 19.77
C ARG A 478 -20.76 18.91 19.95
N ILE A 479 -21.38 18.36 18.90
CA ILE A 479 -22.78 17.89 18.96
C ILE A 479 -22.92 16.79 20.01
N LEU A 480 -21.98 15.85 20.06
CA LEU A 480 -21.98 14.79 21.07
C LEU A 480 -21.89 15.36 22.49
N ALA A 481 -21.04 16.37 22.71
CA ALA A 481 -20.89 17.01 24.01
C ALA A 481 -22.19 17.72 24.46
N GLU A 482 -22.87 18.40 23.55
CA GLU A 482 -24.15 19.08 23.82
C GLU A 482 -25.29 18.09 24.06
N ILE A 483 -25.43 17.08 23.21
CA ILE A 483 -26.44 16.01 23.39
C ILE A 483 -26.24 15.29 24.72
N ARG A 484 -24.99 15.03 25.13
CA ARG A 484 -24.65 14.35 26.39
C ARG A 484 -25.08 15.08 27.66
N ARG A 485 -25.46 16.36 27.58
CA ARG A 485 -26.01 17.10 28.72
C ARG A 485 -27.40 16.61 29.14
N LYS A 486 -28.15 15.99 28.22
CA LYS A 486 -29.52 15.47 28.43
C LYS A 486 -29.69 14.00 28.04
N PHE A 487 -29.02 13.54 26.97
CA PHE A 487 -29.20 12.20 26.41
C PHE A 487 -27.89 11.41 26.31
N TRP A 488 -27.97 10.13 26.65
CA TRP A 488 -26.92 9.15 26.39
C TRP A 488 -27.32 8.25 25.21
N ILE A 489 -26.94 8.67 24.01
CA ILE A 489 -27.15 7.87 22.80
C ILE A 489 -26.11 6.75 22.75
N LEU A 490 -26.56 5.49 22.68
CA LEU A 490 -25.65 4.35 22.52
C LEU A 490 -24.84 4.51 21.24
N ARG A 491 -23.51 4.41 21.31
CA ARG A 491 -22.62 4.69 20.15
C ARG A 491 -22.91 6.05 19.50
N GLY A 492 -23.17 7.07 20.34
CA GLY A 492 -23.62 8.39 19.90
C GLY A 492 -22.69 9.08 18.91
N ARG A 493 -21.37 8.89 19.04
CA ARG A 493 -20.38 9.44 18.08
C ARG A 493 -20.60 8.89 16.67
N GLU A 494 -20.81 7.59 16.55
CA GLU A 494 -21.07 6.90 15.28
C GLU A 494 -22.41 7.33 14.70
N ALA A 495 -23.44 7.47 15.54
CA ALA A 495 -24.78 7.91 15.13
C ALA A 495 -24.75 9.33 14.53
N ILE A 496 -24.10 10.28 15.21
CA ILE A 496 -23.95 11.67 14.73
C ILE A 496 -23.14 11.69 13.43
N ARG A 497 -22.03 10.96 13.35
CA ARG A 497 -21.24 10.85 12.11
C ARG A 497 -22.04 10.28 10.94
N LYS A 498 -22.98 9.38 11.20
CA LYS A 498 -23.87 8.82 10.17
C LYS A 498 -24.85 9.88 9.68
N HIS A 499 -25.51 10.60 10.58
CA HIS A 499 -26.42 11.70 10.25
C HIS A 499 -25.71 12.78 9.41
N GLN A 500 -24.55 13.27 9.85
CA GLN A 500 -23.82 14.33 9.15
C GLN A 500 -23.26 13.93 7.78
N ARG A 501 -23.16 12.63 7.48
CA ARG A 501 -22.82 12.19 6.11
C ARG A 501 -24.01 12.31 5.17
N GLN A 502 -25.24 12.28 5.69
CA GLN A 502 -26.47 12.34 4.90
C GLN A 502 -27.04 13.77 4.84
N CYS A 503 -26.71 14.61 5.82
CA CYS A 503 -27.11 16.03 5.85
C CYS A 503 -26.43 16.83 4.72
N PHE A 504 -27.23 17.50 3.88
CA PHE A 504 -26.79 18.31 2.74
C PHE A 504 -25.85 19.45 3.15
N GLU A 505 -26.20 20.22 4.18
CA GLU A 505 -25.35 21.30 4.67
C GLU A 505 -24.03 20.75 5.21
N CYS A 506 -24.04 19.68 6.02
CA CYS A 506 -22.81 19.01 6.46
C CYS A 506 -21.94 18.53 5.28
N GLN A 507 -22.55 17.99 4.22
CA GLN A 507 -21.83 17.59 3.00
C GLN A 507 -21.20 18.80 2.30
N LYS A 508 -21.93 19.91 2.15
CA LYS A 508 -21.46 21.19 1.57
C LYS A 508 -20.27 21.77 2.35
N TRP A 509 -20.34 21.78 3.69
CA TRP A 509 -19.27 22.24 4.57
C TRP A 509 -18.06 21.30 4.62
N ARG A 510 -18.23 20.00 4.36
CA ARG A 510 -17.16 18.98 4.41
C ARG A 510 -16.64 18.52 3.06
N ALA A 511 -17.27 18.94 1.95
CA ALA A 511 -16.83 18.62 0.60
C ALA A 511 -15.36 19.02 0.38
N SER A 512 -14.60 18.20 -0.33
CA SER A 512 -13.21 18.49 -0.68
C SER A 512 -13.05 18.35 -2.20
N PRO A 513 -12.17 19.13 -2.84
CA PRO A 513 -11.96 19.04 -4.29
C PRO A 513 -11.65 17.61 -4.72
N GLN A 514 -12.28 17.15 -5.79
CA GLN A 514 -12.01 15.83 -6.34
C GLN A 514 -10.79 15.92 -7.27
N VAL A 515 -9.65 15.42 -6.80
CA VAL A 515 -8.39 15.58 -7.53
C VAL A 515 -8.18 14.40 -8.50
N PRO A 516 -7.97 14.64 -9.81
CA PRO A 516 -7.82 13.58 -10.80
C PRO A 516 -6.48 12.85 -10.69
N LYS A 517 -6.39 11.67 -11.33
CA LYS A 517 -5.18 10.83 -11.41
C LYS A 517 -3.99 11.61 -12.01
N MET A 518 -2.81 11.39 -11.43
CA MET A 518 -1.58 12.12 -11.78
C MET A 518 -1.28 11.98 -13.28
N GLY A 519 -0.98 13.11 -13.93
CA GLY A 519 -0.62 13.12 -15.36
C GLY A 519 0.83 12.72 -15.60
N ASP A 520 1.16 12.48 -16.87
CA ASP A 520 2.51 12.13 -17.31
C ASP A 520 3.54 13.22 -16.95
N LEU A 521 4.80 12.81 -16.83
CA LEU A 521 5.87 13.72 -16.47
C LEU A 521 6.07 14.79 -17.57
N PRO A 522 6.17 16.09 -17.23
CA PRO A 522 6.37 17.14 -18.23
C PRO A 522 7.67 16.91 -19.01
N PRO A 523 7.78 17.33 -20.29
CA PRO A 523 8.98 17.17 -21.10
C PRO A 523 10.25 17.69 -20.42
N ALA A 524 10.15 18.76 -19.62
CA ALA A 524 11.25 19.29 -18.80
C ALA A 524 11.90 18.26 -17.85
N ARG A 525 11.19 17.19 -17.48
CA ARG A 525 11.68 16.07 -16.65
C ARG A 525 12.21 14.88 -17.45
N LEU A 526 12.05 14.90 -18.79
CA LEU A 526 12.35 13.78 -19.69
C LEU A 526 13.42 14.13 -20.74
N ARG A 527 14.15 15.25 -20.59
CA ARG A 527 15.24 15.67 -21.49
C ARG A 527 16.54 14.90 -21.22
N LEU A 528 16.45 13.58 -21.25
CA LEU A 528 17.60 12.67 -21.21
C LEU A 528 18.55 13.06 -22.38
N PHE A 529 19.86 13.03 -22.18
CA PHE A 529 20.90 13.49 -23.13
C PHE A 529 21.12 15.01 -23.26
N LYS A 530 20.50 15.84 -22.40
CA LYS A 530 20.87 17.26 -22.25
C LYS A 530 21.77 17.46 -21.01
N PRO A 531 22.62 18.50 -20.98
CA PRO A 531 23.49 18.74 -19.83
C PRO A 531 22.67 18.97 -18.55
N PRO A 532 23.24 18.68 -17.36
CA PRO A 532 22.60 19.02 -16.09
C PRO A 532 22.18 20.49 -16.06
N PHE A 533 21.04 20.77 -15.41
CA PHE A 533 20.41 22.09 -15.34
C PHE A 533 19.88 22.67 -16.67
N TYR A 534 19.77 21.88 -17.74
CA TYR A 534 19.14 22.33 -18.99
C TYR A 534 17.70 22.83 -18.80
N SER A 535 16.90 22.11 -18.02
CA SER A 535 15.60 22.59 -17.48
C SER A 535 15.72 22.74 -15.98
N THR A 536 15.55 23.96 -15.46
CA THR A 536 15.81 24.28 -14.05
C THR A 536 14.60 24.90 -13.37
N GLY A 537 14.14 24.33 -12.26
CA GLY A 537 13.18 24.94 -11.36
C GLY A 537 13.86 25.88 -10.37
N VAL A 538 13.30 27.07 -10.12
CA VAL A 538 13.86 28.07 -9.21
C VAL A 538 12.84 28.54 -8.21
N ASP A 539 13.26 28.67 -6.95
CA ASP A 539 12.44 29.19 -5.87
C ASP A 539 13.30 29.76 -4.73
N CYS A 540 12.73 30.68 -3.95
CA CYS A 540 13.37 31.31 -2.80
C CYS A 540 12.79 30.79 -1.48
N PHE A 541 13.62 30.67 -0.45
CA PHE A 541 13.22 30.19 0.86
C PHE A 541 13.84 30.99 2.00
N GLY A 542 13.12 31.10 3.12
CA GLY A 542 13.55 31.90 4.27
C GLY A 542 12.36 32.57 4.95
N PRO A 543 12.58 33.62 5.76
CA PRO A 543 13.88 34.22 6.11
C PRO A 543 14.65 33.38 7.15
N MET A 544 15.98 33.40 7.08
CA MET A 544 16.91 32.88 8.08
C MET A 544 17.63 34.03 8.77
N THR A 545 17.80 33.96 10.08
CA THR A 545 18.39 35.05 10.87
C THR A 545 19.86 34.80 11.15
N CYS A 546 20.76 35.62 10.59
CA CYS A 546 22.21 35.50 10.77
C CYS A 546 22.83 36.71 11.49
N LYS A 547 23.95 36.48 12.19
CA LYS A 547 24.74 37.53 12.84
C LYS A 547 25.76 38.13 11.89
N ILE A 548 25.71 39.46 11.73
CA ILE A 548 26.70 40.25 11.01
C ILE A 548 27.26 41.28 11.99
N GLY A 549 28.46 41.00 12.50
CA GLY A 549 29.04 41.75 13.61
C GLY A 549 28.17 41.68 14.86
N ARG A 550 27.68 42.85 15.33
CA ARG A 550 26.76 42.96 16.48
C ARG A 550 25.28 42.97 16.08
N ARG A 551 24.96 42.97 14.78
CA ARG A 551 23.59 43.07 14.26
C ARG A 551 23.07 41.70 13.82
N SER A 552 21.76 41.58 13.84
CA SER A 552 21.04 40.40 13.36
C SER A 552 20.29 40.79 12.10
N GLU A 553 20.59 40.13 10.99
CA GLU A 553 19.97 40.42 9.70
C GLU A 553 19.27 39.18 9.14
N LYS A 554 18.25 39.43 8.31
CA LYS A 554 17.55 38.38 7.58
C LYS A 554 18.32 38.09 6.29
N ARG A 555 18.45 36.81 5.98
CA ARG A 555 18.96 36.29 4.71
C ARG A 555 17.98 35.27 4.15
N TRP A 556 18.01 35.12 2.84
CA TRP A 556 17.16 34.19 2.11
C TRP A 556 18.04 33.18 1.38
N GLY A 557 17.57 31.96 1.22
CA GLY A 557 18.19 30.97 0.35
C GLY A 557 17.49 30.97 -1.00
N ILE A 558 18.22 30.66 -2.06
CA ILE A 558 17.66 30.34 -3.37
C ILE A 558 18.06 28.91 -3.73
N ILE A 559 17.12 28.17 -4.35
CA ILE A 559 17.37 26.83 -4.88
C ILE A 559 17.22 26.84 -6.39
N PHE A 560 18.20 26.26 -7.08
CA PHE A 560 18.11 25.88 -8.49
C PHE A 560 18.06 24.36 -8.56
N LYS A 561 16.95 23.80 -9.02
CA LYS A 561 16.75 22.34 -9.13
C LYS A 561 16.75 21.90 -10.59
N CYS A 562 17.65 21.00 -10.95
CA CYS A 562 17.63 20.35 -12.25
C CYS A 562 16.41 19.42 -12.34
N MET A 563 15.55 19.63 -13.35
CA MET A 563 14.33 18.85 -13.54
C MET A 563 14.62 17.44 -14.08
N THR A 564 15.76 17.25 -14.75
CA THR A 564 16.17 15.98 -15.35
C THR A 564 16.99 15.13 -14.36
N THR A 565 18.14 15.62 -13.89
CA THR A 565 19.07 14.87 -13.02
C THR A 565 18.73 14.93 -11.52
N ARG A 566 17.76 15.78 -11.13
CA ARG A 566 17.37 16.06 -9.74
C ARG A 566 18.46 16.71 -8.86
N ALA A 567 19.60 17.07 -9.46
CA ALA A 567 20.61 17.89 -8.82
C ALA A 567 20.02 19.22 -8.31
N ILE A 568 20.54 19.68 -7.17
CA ILE A 568 20.22 20.99 -6.61
C ILE A 568 21.47 21.87 -6.54
N HIS A 569 21.27 23.18 -6.61
CA HIS A 569 22.28 24.19 -6.28
C HIS A 569 21.66 25.21 -5.33
N LEU A 570 22.35 25.49 -4.24
CA LEU A 570 21.91 26.40 -3.18
C LEU A 570 22.82 27.62 -3.13
N ASP A 571 22.23 28.80 -3.01
CA ASP A 571 22.97 30.03 -2.76
C ASP A 571 22.25 30.90 -1.71
N LEU A 572 23.00 31.81 -1.09
CA LEU A 572 22.51 32.74 -0.09
C LEU A 572 22.29 34.12 -0.72
N LEU A 573 21.12 34.69 -0.46
CA LEU A 573 20.66 36.01 -0.90
C LEU A 573 20.62 36.99 0.27
N ASP A 574 21.07 38.21 -0.01
CA ASP A 574 21.03 39.32 0.95
C ASP A 574 19.63 39.95 1.09
N SER A 575 18.82 39.89 0.02
CA SER A 575 17.46 40.41 -0.08
C SER A 575 16.59 39.57 -1.03
N LEU A 576 15.28 39.83 -1.09
CA LEU A 576 14.32 39.22 -2.02
C LEU A 576 13.97 40.14 -3.20
N ASP A 577 14.94 40.89 -3.70
CA ASP A 577 14.77 41.76 -4.86
C ASP A 577 15.31 41.11 -6.16
N THR A 578 15.12 41.81 -7.27
CA THR A 578 15.56 41.39 -8.60
C THR A 578 17.09 41.31 -8.68
N ASP A 579 17.81 42.29 -8.12
CA ASP A 579 19.27 42.36 -8.15
C ASP A 579 19.91 41.16 -7.45
N ALA A 580 19.43 40.82 -6.24
CA ALA A 580 19.89 39.66 -5.50
C ALA A 580 19.65 38.36 -6.28
N PHE A 581 18.49 38.24 -6.94
CA PHE A 581 18.19 37.11 -7.83
C PHE A 581 19.16 37.05 -9.01
N LEU A 582 19.35 38.14 -9.75
CA LEU A 582 20.23 38.18 -10.93
C LEU A 582 21.69 37.91 -10.58
N MET A 583 22.17 38.42 -9.45
CA MET A 583 23.52 38.11 -8.95
C MET A 583 23.67 36.63 -8.62
N ALA A 584 22.69 36.02 -7.94
CA ALA A 584 22.72 34.58 -7.66
C ALA A 584 22.60 33.74 -8.94
N PHE A 585 21.78 34.19 -9.88
CA PHE A 585 21.61 33.52 -11.16
C PHE A 585 22.89 33.54 -12.00
N ARG A 586 23.63 34.67 -12.00
CA ARG A 586 24.96 34.75 -12.63
C ARG A 586 25.97 33.81 -11.97
N ARG A 587 25.98 33.71 -10.63
CA ARG A 587 26.83 32.76 -9.90
C ARG A 587 26.48 31.31 -10.24
N PHE A 588 25.20 31.00 -10.36
CA PHE A 588 24.71 29.69 -10.79
C PHE A 588 25.16 29.36 -12.21
N ILE A 589 24.93 30.24 -13.18
CA ILE A 589 25.35 30.04 -14.59
C ILE A 589 26.86 29.80 -14.67
N SER A 590 27.64 30.61 -13.95
CA SER A 590 29.12 30.52 -13.97
C SER A 590 29.64 29.21 -13.40
N ARG A 591 28.87 28.55 -12.53
CA ARG A 591 29.26 27.28 -11.88
C ARG A 591 28.67 26.04 -12.53
N ARG A 592 27.45 26.12 -13.04
CA ARG A 592 26.65 24.97 -13.50
C ARG A 592 26.31 25.00 -14.99
N GLY A 593 26.64 26.10 -15.67
CA GLY A 593 26.27 26.32 -17.05
C GLY A 593 24.90 26.99 -17.19
N LYS A 594 24.63 27.50 -18.39
CA LYS A 594 23.41 28.26 -18.67
C LYS A 594 22.22 27.33 -18.93
N PRO A 595 21.07 27.51 -18.25
CA PRO A 595 19.86 26.75 -18.53
C PRO A 595 19.24 27.16 -19.88
N PHE A 596 18.51 26.24 -20.50
CA PHE A 596 17.66 26.58 -21.65
C PHE A 596 16.34 27.19 -21.19
N GLU A 597 15.76 26.66 -20.11
CA GLU A 597 14.51 27.18 -19.53
C GLU A 597 14.55 27.18 -18.00
N ILE A 598 13.87 28.17 -17.42
CA ILE A 598 13.68 28.33 -15.98
C ILE A 598 12.20 28.26 -15.67
N LEU A 599 11.83 27.35 -14.77
CA LEU A 599 10.47 27.22 -14.23
C LEU A 599 10.43 27.90 -12.86
N CYS A 600 9.59 28.92 -12.70
CA CYS A 600 9.47 29.67 -11.44
C CYS A 600 8.02 30.08 -11.17
N ASP A 601 7.76 30.53 -9.94
CA ASP A 601 6.48 31.13 -9.60
C ASP A 601 6.38 32.57 -10.12
N CYS A 602 5.20 33.18 -9.99
CA CYS A 602 4.97 34.55 -10.43
C CYS A 602 5.57 35.62 -9.48
N GLY A 603 6.63 35.31 -8.74
CA GLY A 603 7.33 36.23 -7.84
C GLY A 603 7.81 37.50 -8.54
N THR A 604 7.76 38.63 -7.82
CA THR A 604 8.10 39.95 -8.37
C THR A 604 9.58 40.07 -8.73
N ASN A 605 10.46 39.44 -7.97
CA ASN A 605 11.90 39.31 -8.24
C ASN A 605 12.20 38.54 -9.54
N PHE A 606 11.47 37.44 -9.81
CA PHE A 606 11.66 36.64 -11.03
C PHE A 606 11.08 37.32 -12.27
N LYS A 607 9.90 37.94 -12.15
CA LYS A 607 9.32 38.76 -13.24
C LYS A 607 10.17 39.98 -13.54
N GLY A 608 10.70 40.65 -12.52
CA GLY A 608 11.65 41.75 -12.68
C GLY A 608 12.90 41.30 -13.42
N GLY A 609 13.47 40.15 -13.04
CA GLY A 609 14.69 39.61 -13.68
C GLY A 609 14.49 39.19 -15.13
N ASP A 610 13.34 38.60 -15.48
CA ASP A 610 12.99 38.28 -16.88
C ASP A 610 12.87 39.56 -17.73
N ASN A 611 12.21 40.61 -17.19
CA ASN A 611 12.10 41.89 -17.87
C ASN A 611 13.48 42.53 -18.08
N GLU A 612 14.34 42.58 -17.06
CA GLU A 612 15.67 43.20 -17.17
C GLU A 612 16.58 42.46 -18.17
N LEU A 613 16.50 41.12 -18.23
CA LEU A 613 17.22 40.33 -19.22
C LEU A 613 16.70 40.55 -20.64
N ARG A 614 15.39 40.77 -20.82
CA ARG A 614 14.80 41.11 -22.12
C ARG A 614 15.17 42.52 -22.56
N ASP A 615 15.12 43.48 -21.65
CA ASP A 615 15.48 44.87 -21.92
C ASP A 615 16.97 44.98 -22.28
N ALA A 616 17.84 44.28 -21.55
CA ALA A 616 19.26 44.19 -21.86
C ALA A 616 19.52 43.56 -23.23
N PHE A 617 18.76 42.54 -23.62
CA PHE A 617 18.84 41.95 -24.96
C PHE A 617 18.34 42.91 -26.05
N ALA A 618 17.22 43.59 -25.80
CA ALA A 618 16.63 44.56 -26.73
C ALA A 618 17.53 45.79 -26.96
N ALA A 619 18.38 46.14 -25.98
CA ALA A 619 19.36 47.22 -26.08
C ALA A 619 20.67 46.82 -26.80
N MET A 620 20.87 45.54 -27.15
CA MET A 620 22.06 45.09 -27.90
C MET A 620 22.01 45.48 -29.38
N ASP A 621 23.17 45.49 -30.02
CA ASP A 621 23.28 45.70 -31.48
C ASP A 621 22.52 44.60 -32.26
N PRO A 622 21.82 44.93 -33.37
CA PRO A 622 21.04 43.96 -34.15
C PRO A 622 21.80 42.71 -34.62
N ILE A 623 23.10 42.83 -34.91
CA ILE A 623 23.94 41.70 -35.32
C ILE A 623 24.15 40.76 -34.11
N LEU A 624 24.46 41.33 -32.94
CA LEU A 624 24.62 40.57 -31.69
C LEU A 624 23.28 39.96 -31.24
N GLN A 625 22.16 40.64 -31.45
CA GLN A 625 20.83 40.08 -31.19
C GLN A 625 20.56 38.83 -32.03
N GLN A 626 20.89 38.87 -33.33
CA GLN A 626 20.68 37.72 -34.22
C GLN A 626 21.58 36.53 -33.84
N GLU A 627 22.84 36.78 -33.44
CA GLU A 627 23.77 35.73 -33.01
C GLU A 627 23.44 35.13 -31.64
N LEU A 628 22.96 35.97 -30.70
CA LEU A 628 22.68 35.58 -29.31
C LEU A 628 21.21 35.19 -29.06
N ALA A 629 20.32 35.32 -30.05
CA ALA A 629 18.92 34.90 -29.94
C ALA A 629 18.78 33.42 -29.52
N LYS A 630 19.61 32.53 -30.11
CA LYS A 630 19.67 31.09 -29.77
C LYS A 630 20.16 30.80 -28.35
N HIS A 631 20.67 31.82 -27.66
CA HIS A 631 21.29 31.74 -26.35
C HIS A 631 20.43 32.36 -25.24
N GLN A 632 19.19 32.78 -25.54
CA GLN A 632 18.26 33.27 -24.54
C GLN A 632 17.77 32.16 -23.61
N VAL A 633 17.52 32.54 -22.35
CA VAL A 633 16.92 31.65 -21.34
C VAL A 633 15.41 31.87 -21.34
N LYS A 634 14.63 30.80 -21.52
CA LYS A 634 13.17 30.89 -21.51
C LYS A 634 12.62 30.84 -20.09
N PHE A 635 12.00 31.92 -19.62
CA PHE A 635 11.24 31.92 -18.36
C PHE A 635 9.84 31.32 -18.58
N VAL A 636 9.49 30.33 -17.76
CA VAL A 636 8.19 29.65 -17.75
C VAL A 636 7.56 29.84 -16.37
N PHE A 637 6.54 30.69 -16.31
CA PHE A 637 5.86 31.03 -15.05
C PHE A 637 4.70 30.07 -14.77
N ASN A 638 4.60 29.61 -13.53
CA ASN A 638 3.48 28.78 -13.10
C ASN A 638 2.15 29.56 -13.12
N PRO A 639 1.00 28.90 -13.40
CA PRO A 639 -0.31 29.52 -13.30
C PRO A 639 -0.58 30.08 -11.88
N PRO A 640 -1.29 31.21 -11.74
CA PRO A 640 -1.58 31.81 -10.45
C PRO A 640 -2.29 30.83 -9.50
N LYS A 641 -1.87 30.78 -8.22
CA LYS A 641 -2.43 29.91 -7.16
C LYS A 641 -2.36 28.38 -7.45
N ALA A 642 -1.44 27.92 -8.29
CA ALA A 642 -1.26 26.51 -8.66
C ALA A 642 0.07 25.87 -8.17
N PRO A 643 0.30 25.77 -6.83
CA PRO A 643 1.57 25.27 -6.27
C PRO A 643 1.91 23.81 -6.63
N HIS A 644 0.91 23.02 -7.05
CA HIS A 644 1.12 21.64 -7.49
C HIS A 644 2.03 21.51 -8.73
N PHE A 645 2.16 22.56 -9.56
CA PHE A 645 3.13 22.59 -10.66
C PHE A 645 4.58 22.77 -10.16
N GLY A 646 4.77 23.38 -8.98
CA GLY A 646 6.07 23.53 -8.30
C GLY A 646 6.43 22.43 -7.30
N GLY A 647 5.54 21.45 -7.09
CA GLY A 647 5.66 20.43 -6.05
C GLY A 647 6.95 19.59 -6.09
N THR A 648 7.68 19.58 -7.21
CA THR A 648 8.97 18.87 -7.31
C THR A 648 10.12 19.58 -6.60
N TRP A 649 10.18 20.92 -6.57
CA TRP A 649 11.20 21.65 -5.81
C TRP A 649 10.68 22.10 -4.43
N GLU A 650 9.39 22.36 -4.28
CA GLU A 650 8.78 22.66 -2.95
C GLU A 650 9.01 21.54 -1.93
N ARG A 651 9.01 20.28 -2.35
CA ARG A 651 9.33 19.13 -1.48
C ARG A 651 10.77 19.17 -0.99
N GLU A 652 11.74 19.51 -1.84
CA GLU A 652 13.14 19.63 -1.42
C GLU A 652 13.37 20.88 -0.58
N ILE A 653 12.67 21.99 -0.88
CA ILE A 653 12.71 23.19 -0.05
C ILE A 653 12.19 22.90 1.35
N LYS A 654 11.12 22.11 1.46
CA LYS A 654 10.63 21.66 2.76
C LYS A 654 11.69 20.82 3.48
N SER A 655 12.32 19.88 2.79
CA SER A 655 13.42 19.08 3.37
C SER A 655 14.61 19.90 3.82
N VAL A 656 15.03 20.89 3.01
CA VAL A 656 16.11 21.83 3.34
C VAL A 656 15.72 22.68 4.54
N LYS A 657 14.50 23.23 4.58
CA LYS A 657 13.99 24.03 5.71
C LYS A 657 13.89 23.22 7.00
N ASP A 658 13.33 22.02 6.93
CA ASP A 658 13.15 21.14 8.10
C ASP A 658 14.52 20.71 8.65
N GLY A 659 15.44 20.30 7.79
CA GLY A 659 16.80 19.95 8.22
C GLY A 659 17.60 21.15 8.75
N LEU A 660 17.49 22.34 8.12
CA LEU A 660 18.13 23.56 8.62
C LEU A 660 17.53 24.01 9.96
N ARG A 661 16.21 23.83 10.18
CA ARG A 661 15.55 24.15 11.45
C ARG A 661 16.04 23.25 12.58
N VAL A 662 16.21 21.95 12.32
CA VAL A 662 16.78 20.98 13.27
C VAL A 662 18.25 21.28 13.55
N ALA A 663 19.03 21.58 12.51
CA ALA A 663 20.46 21.87 12.65
C ALA A 663 20.70 23.17 13.43
N LEU A 664 19.98 24.24 13.11
CA LEU A 664 20.20 25.56 13.69
C LEU A 664 19.55 25.73 15.08
N ASN A 665 18.50 24.97 15.43
CA ASN A 665 17.86 24.91 16.75
C ASN A 665 17.80 26.27 17.52
N GLU A 666 17.28 27.32 16.86
CA GLU A 666 17.17 28.72 17.33
C GLU A 666 18.49 29.51 17.50
N GLN A 667 19.64 28.94 17.16
CA GLN A 667 20.94 29.61 17.22
C GLN A 667 21.17 30.53 16.01
N SER A 668 21.54 31.79 16.27
CA SER A 668 21.94 32.71 15.22
C SER A 668 23.44 32.59 14.91
N VAL A 669 23.73 32.09 13.71
CA VAL A 669 25.08 31.82 13.21
C VAL A 669 25.64 33.00 12.39
N PRO A 670 26.98 33.17 12.32
CA PRO A 670 27.58 34.12 11.39
C PRO A 670 27.24 33.79 9.94
N GLU A 671 27.08 34.82 9.09
CA GLU A 671 26.73 34.63 7.68
C GLU A 671 27.70 33.68 6.93
N SER A 672 29.01 33.78 7.22
CA SER A 672 30.02 32.88 6.64
C SER A 672 29.76 31.41 6.98
N VAL A 673 29.28 31.13 8.20
CA VAL A 673 28.96 29.76 8.64
C VAL A 673 27.68 29.28 7.96
N LEU A 674 26.66 30.14 7.85
CA LEU A 674 25.42 29.81 7.16
C LEU A 674 25.65 29.49 5.67
N ARG A 675 26.50 30.28 5.00
CA ARG A 675 26.91 30.03 3.61
C ARG A 675 27.62 28.68 3.46
N THR A 676 28.54 28.34 4.37
CA THR A 676 29.22 27.03 4.36
C THR A 676 28.26 25.87 4.58
N VAL A 677 27.34 25.99 5.55
CA VAL A 677 26.33 24.96 5.84
C VAL A 677 25.43 24.71 4.63
N LEU A 678 25.01 25.75 3.91
CA LEU A 678 24.22 25.58 2.69
C LEU A 678 24.96 24.82 1.58
N ILE A 679 26.27 25.04 1.43
CA ILE A 679 27.10 24.33 0.46
C ILE A 679 27.29 22.86 0.87
N GLU A 680 27.50 22.58 2.16
CA GLU A 680 27.60 21.21 2.67
C GLU A 680 26.26 20.46 2.51
N VAL A 681 25.13 21.12 2.79
CA VAL A 681 23.78 20.58 2.56
C VAL A 681 23.52 20.30 1.07
N GLU A 682 23.96 21.19 0.16
CA GLU A 682 23.93 20.93 -1.29
C GLU A 682 24.68 19.64 -1.64
N GLY A 683 25.89 19.46 -1.08
CA GLY A 683 26.71 18.28 -1.28
C GLY A 683 26.02 17.00 -0.80
N ILE A 684 25.48 17.00 0.42
CA ILE A 684 24.77 15.87 1.03
C ILE A 684 23.54 15.47 0.19
N LEU A 685 22.72 16.43 -0.21
CA LEU A 685 21.50 16.16 -0.97
C LEU A 685 21.80 15.64 -2.38
N ASN A 686 22.88 16.10 -3.00
CA ASN A 686 23.32 15.61 -4.30
C ASN A 686 24.07 14.27 -4.24
N SER A 687 24.50 13.78 -3.07
CA SER A 687 25.07 12.44 -2.90
C SER A 687 24.00 11.35 -2.70
N LYS A 688 22.72 11.69 -2.77
CA LYS A 688 21.62 10.74 -2.59
C LYS A 688 21.39 9.88 -3.85
N PRO A 689 21.25 8.55 -3.71
CA PRO A 689 20.85 7.66 -4.81
C PRO A 689 19.54 8.07 -5.50
N LEU A 690 19.52 8.04 -6.83
CA LEU A 690 18.33 8.33 -7.63
C LEU A 690 17.35 7.14 -7.75
N GLY A 691 17.75 5.93 -7.35
CA GLY A 691 16.99 4.68 -7.50
C GLY A 691 17.34 3.61 -6.45
N TYR A 692 16.64 2.47 -6.51
CA TYR A 692 16.74 1.37 -5.54
C TYR A 692 18.17 0.82 -5.46
N VAL A 693 18.66 0.66 -4.23
CA VAL A 693 19.98 0.09 -3.93
C VAL A 693 19.76 -1.39 -3.60
N SER A 694 20.26 -2.27 -4.44
CA SER A 694 20.34 -3.69 -4.11
C SER A 694 21.36 -3.89 -2.98
N SER A 695 21.12 -4.86 -2.12
CA SER A 695 21.93 -5.16 -0.94
C SER A 695 23.17 -6.03 -1.23
N ASN A 696 23.50 -6.25 -2.51
CA ASN A 696 24.63 -7.06 -2.95
C ASN A 696 25.88 -6.19 -3.18
N VAL A 697 27.02 -6.60 -2.62
CA VAL A 697 28.31 -5.89 -2.73
C VAL A 697 28.88 -5.94 -4.16
N ALA A 698 28.40 -6.87 -4.99
CA ALA A 698 28.79 -6.99 -6.40
C ALA A 698 28.00 -6.10 -7.37
N ASP A 699 26.99 -5.37 -6.88
CA ASP A 699 26.15 -4.54 -7.73
C ASP A 699 26.80 -3.15 -7.95
N PRO A 700 26.63 -2.56 -9.13
CA PRO A 700 27.21 -1.25 -9.43
C PRO A 700 26.71 -0.18 -8.46
N ASP A 701 27.63 0.66 -7.99
CA ASP A 701 27.32 1.76 -7.06
C ASP A 701 26.15 2.62 -7.57
N PRO A 702 25.24 3.05 -6.68
CA PRO A 702 24.05 3.77 -7.09
C PRO A 702 24.38 5.10 -7.77
N VAL A 703 23.68 5.40 -8.86
CA VAL A 703 23.80 6.69 -9.56
C VAL A 703 23.25 7.81 -8.68
N THR A 704 24.10 8.79 -8.36
CA THR A 704 23.75 9.99 -7.59
C THR A 704 23.83 11.24 -8.48
N PRO A 705 23.12 12.34 -8.14
CA PRO A 705 23.33 13.62 -8.82
C PRO A 705 24.79 14.07 -8.85
N ASN A 706 25.56 13.84 -7.79
CA ASN A 706 26.98 14.18 -7.72
C ASN A 706 27.82 13.39 -8.73
N LEU A 707 27.51 12.11 -8.95
CA LEU A 707 28.17 11.31 -9.99
C LEU A 707 27.95 11.94 -11.38
N LEU A 708 26.74 12.44 -11.65
CA LEU A 708 26.39 13.11 -12.92
C LEU A 708 26.95 14.53 -13.05
N LEU A 709 27.19 15.24 -11.94
CA LEU A 709 27.72 16.61 -11.94
C LEU A 709 29.25 16.66 -11.94
N MET A 710 29.91 15.76 -11.22
CA MET A 710 31.36 15.78 -10.97
C MET A 710 32.11 14.63 -11.63
N GLY A 711 31.40 13.61 -12.14
CA GLY A 711 32.02 12.42 -12.74
C GLY A 711 32.75 11.51 -11.74
N ARG A 712 32.52 11.70 -10.43
CA ARG A 712 33.14 10.92 -9.34
C ARG A 712 32.18 10.74 -8.17
N HIS A 713 32.36 9.64 -7.42
CA HIS A 713 31.49 9.25 -6.30
C HIS A 713 31.70 10.08 -5.04
N ASP A 714 32.89 10.66 -4.83
CA ASP A 714 33.18 11.39 -3.59
C ASP A 714 34.06 12.62 -3.82
N ALA A 715 33.72 13.70 -3.11
CA ALA A 715 34.50 14.93 -3.01
C ALA A 715 34.67 15.36 -1.54
N THR A 716 34.24 14.52 -0.59
CA THR A 716 34.25 14.86 0.83
C THR A 716 35.64 14.69 1.44
N LEU A 717 35.98 15.58 2.38
CA LEU A 717 37.17 15.43 3.24
C LEU A 717 36.87 14.37 4.32
N PRO A 718 37.87 13.61 4.82
CA PRO A 718 37.66 12.59 5.84
C PRO A 718 36.93 13.18 7.06
N GLN A 719 35.72 12.68 7.34
CA GLN A 719 34.86 13.21 8.41
C GLN A 719 35.33 12.69 9.77
N VAL A 720 35.69 13.61 10.68
CA VAL A 720 35.92 13.32 12.10
C VAL A 720 34.67 13.71 12.87
N VAL A 721 34.04 12.76 13.55
CA VAL A 721 32.83 13.03 14.36
C VAL A 721 33.22 13.84 15.60
N TYR A 722 32.71 15.07 15.70
CA TYR A 722 32.97 15.94 16.85
C TYR A 722 31.85 15.81 17.90
N PRO A 723 32.17 15.80 19.21
CA PRO A 723 31.16 15.71 20.25
C PRO A 723 30.34 17.01 20.35
N ALA A 724 29.04 16.90 20.65
CA ALA A 724 28.08 18.03 20.71
C ALA A 724 28.50 19.21 21.62
N ARG A 725 29.43 18.99 22.55
CA ARG A 725 30.05 20.05 23.38
C ARG A 725 30.87 21.08 22.58
N ASP A 726 31.25 20.77 21.34
CA ASP A 726 32.00 21.67 20.45
C ASP A 726 31.13 22.73 19.75
N LEU A 727 29.79 22.73 19.94
CA LEU A 727 28.86 23.79 19.46
C LEU A 727 29.24 25.20 19.95
N LEU A 728 29.96 25.30 21.08
CA LEU A 728 30.43 26.55 21.70
C LEU A 728 31.91 26.86 21.42
N GLY A 729 32.57 26.10 20.53
CA GLY A 729 33.99 26.25 20.21
C GLY A 729 34.33 27.55 19.46
N ARG A 730 35.51 28.13 19.74
CA ARG A 730 36.01 29.34 19.03
C ARG A 730 36.29 29.12 17.53
N ARG A 731 36.34 27.86 17.06
CA ARG A 731 36.74 27.50 15.69
C ARG A 731 35.52 27.31 14.79
N ARG A 732 35.25 28.31 13.94
CA ARG A 732 34.04 28.39 13.07
C ARG A 732 33.83 27.21 12.12
N TRP A 733 34.90 26.56 11.65
CA TRP A 733 34.79 25.41 10.74
C TRP A 733 34.33 24.12 11.43
N LYS A 734 34.62 23.93 12.72
CA LYS A 734 34.06 22.80 13.50
C LYS A 734 32.57 22.97 13.72
N HIS A 735 32.12 24.22 13.85
CA HIS A 735 30.72 24.56 14.02
C HIS A 735 29.91 24.26 12.75
N SER A 736 30.41 24.55 11.55
CA SER A 736 29.71 24.17 10.30
C SER A 736 29.54 22.65 10.18
N GLN A 737 30.59 21.88 10.48
CA GLN A 737 30.57 20.41 10.42
C GLN A 737 29.54 19.81 11.39
N VAL A 738 29.50 20.26 12.65
CA VAL A 738 28.51 19.77 13.64
C VAL A 738 27.08 20.08 13.20
N LEU A 739 26.84 21.24 12.58
CA LEU A 739 25.52 21.61 12.05
C LEU A 739 25.12 20.73 10.85
N ALA A 740 26.06 20.39 9.96
CA ALA A 740 25.82 19.46 8.86
C ALA A 740 25.53 18.03 9.36
N ASP A 741 26.24 17.55 10.39
CA ASP A 741 26.01 16.23 10.99
C ASP A 741 24.65 16.14 11.69
N HIS A 742 24.21 17.23 12.35
CA HIS A 742 22.87 17.35 12.93
C HIS A 742 21.77 17.38 11.86
N PHE A 743 21.99 18.11 10.75
CA PHE A 743 21.11 18.09 9.58
C PHE A 743 20.94 16.66 9.08
N TRP A 744 22.04 15.93 8.88
CA TRP A 744 22.05 14.56 8.37
C TRP A 744 21.26 13.60 9.27
N SER A 745 21.50 13.66 10.57
CA SER A 745 20.83 12.79 11.56
C SER A 745 19.32 13.04 11.63
N GLY A 746 18.89 14.31 11.62
CA GLY A 746 17.46 14.68 11.60
C GLY A 746 16.77 14.31 10.28
N PHE A 747 17.46 14.51 9.16
CA PHE A 747 16.96 14.18 7.82
C PHE A 747 16.74 12.67 7.63
N VAL A 748 17.69 11.82 8.05
CA VAL A 748 17.57 10.34 7.97
C VAL A 748 16.40 9.83 8.80
N LYS A 749 16.21 10.35 10.02
CA LYS A 749 15.18 9.88 10.95
C LYS A 749 13.76 10.30 10.56
N SER A 750 13.61 11.47 9.94
CA SER A 750 12.29 12.09 9.71
C SER A 750 11.83 12.06 8.25
N TYR A 751 12.74 12.11 7.28
CA TYR A 751 12.39 12.24 5.86
C TYR A 751 12.56 10.93 5.08
N LEU A 752 13.61 10.14 5.34
CA LEU A 752 13.90 8.88 4.64
C LEU A 752 12.71 7.89 4.64
N PRO A 753 11.95 7.71 5.75
CA PRO A 753 10.78 6.82 5.78
C PRO A 753 9.66 7.26 4.83
N THR A 754 9.53 8.56 4.54
CA THR A 754 8.48 9.11 3.66
C THR A 754 8.76 8.91 2.16
N LEU A 755 9.94 8.40 1.80
CA LEU A 755 10.35 8.10 0.43
C LEU A 755 10.03 6.65 0.01
N GLN A 756 9.67 5.77 0.96
CA GLN A 756 9.35 4.36 0.70
C GLN A 756 7.86 4.13 0.34
N GLU A 757 7.00 5.13 0.54
CA GLU A 757 5.55 5.00 0.29
C GLU A 757 5.12 5.70 -1.01
N ARG A 758 4.27 5.02 -1.81
CA ARG A 758 3.43 5.70 -2.81
C ARG A 758 2.30 6.41 -2.07
N GLN A 759 2.33 7.75 -2.03
CA GLN A 759 1.50 8.46 -1.05
C GLN A 759 0.08 8.84 -1.47
N LYS A 760 -0.29 9.11 -2.74
CA LYS A 760 -1.66 9.63 -3.09
C LYS A 760 -2.16 9.36 -4.53
N TRP A 761 -3.50 9.33 -4.66
CA TRP A 761 -4.36 9.31 -5.88
C TRP A 761 -4.31 8.04 -6.74
N HIS A 762 -4.88 6.96 -6.19
CA HIS A 762 -4.87 5.61 -6.78
C HIS A 762 -6.17 5.22 -7.51
N THR A 763 -7.20 6.07 -7.51
CA THR A 763 -8.55 5.74 -7.98
C THR A 763 -8.97 6.65 -9.14
N ASP A 764 -9.51 6.08 -10.21
CA ASP A 764 -10.08 6.81 -11.35
C ASP A 764 -11.44 7.43 -10.97
N ARG A 765 -11.74 8.62 -11.50
CA ARG A 765 -12.99 9.36 -11.24
C ARG A 765 -13.45 10.11 -12.51
N PRO A 766 -14.76 10.35 -12.69
CA PRO A 766 -15.30 11.01 -13.88
C PRO A 766 -14.78 12.45 -14.05
N ASN A 767 -14.50 12.83 -15.30
CA ASN A 767 -14.03 14.17 -15.66
C ASN A 767 -15.11 15.24 -15.43
N LEU A 768 -14.70 16.48 -15.16
CA LEU A 768 -15.60 17.64 -15.26
C LEU A 768 -15.99 17.86 -16.72
N THR A 769 -17.25 18.21 -16.94
CA THR A 769 -17.86 18.49 -18.25
C THR A 769 -18.23 19.97 -18.36
N THR A 770 -18.40 20.45 -19.59
CA THR A 770 -18.96 21.79 -19.83
C THR A 770 -20.35 21.88 -19.22
N ASN A 771 -20.68 23.04 -18.64
CA ASN A 771 -21.89 23.32 -17.83
C ASN A 771 -21.96 22.74 -16.41
N ASP A 772 -20.98 21.95 -15.94
CA ASP A 772 -20.95 21.54 -14.52
C ASP A 772 -20.91 22.77 -13.58
N VAL A 773 -21.74 22.76 -12.54
CA VAL A 773 -21.73 23.78 -11.49
C VAL A 773 -20.64 23.46 -10.47
N VAL A 774 -19.68 24.38 -10.34
CA VAL A 774 -18.50 24.20 -9.49
C VAL A 774 -18.31 25.38 -8.54
N MET A 775 -17.93 25.07 -7.31
CA MET A 775 -17.50 26.06 -6.31
C MET A 775 -15.97 26.20 -6.37
N ILE A 776 -15.47 27.42 -6.50
CA ILE A 776 -14.04 27.72 -6.59
C ILE A 776 -13.46 27.88 -5.19
N VAL A 777 -12.49 27.05 -4.83
CA VAL A 777 -11.79 27.15 -3.55
C VAL A 777 -10.84 28.35 -3.56
N ASP A 778 -11.21 29.44 -2.86
CA ASP A 778 -10.31 30.58 -2.63
C ASP A 778 -9.83 30.61 -1.16
N PRO A 779 -8.52 30.39 -0.90
CA PRO A 779 -7.95 30.45 0.45
C PRO A 779 -8.08 31.80 1.15
N ALA A 780 -8.30 32.89 0.40
CA ALA A 780 -8.43 34.23 0.96
C ALA A 780 -9.85 34.55 1.48
N LEU A 781 -10.83 33.71 1.16
CA LEU A 781 -12.23 33.89 1.52
C LEU A 781 -12.68 32.82 2.50
N SER A 782 -13.58 33.19 3.41
CA SER A 782 -14.27 32.19 4.23
C SER A 782 -15.07 31.25 3.32
N ARG A 783 -15.24 29.99 3.73
CA ARG A 783 -15.83 28.95 2.88
C ARG A 783 -17.26 29.27 2.41
N ALA A 784 -18.01 30.05 3.20
CA ALA A 784 -19.34 30.54 2.85
C ALA A 784 -19.34 31.61 1.73
N GLN A 785 -18.19 32.21 1.45
CA GLN A 785 -18.02 33.28 0.45
C GLN A 785 -17.31 32.78 -0.82
N TRP A 786 -17.08 31.47 -0.95
CA TRP A 786 -16.44 30.91 -2.15
C TRP A 786 -17.33 31.11 -3.38
N PRO A 787 -16.79 31.66 -4.48
CA PRO A 787 -17.58 31.94 -5.66
C PRO A 787 -18.02 30.65 -6.35
N ILE A 788 -19.30 30.59 -6.71
CA ILE A 788 -19.91 29.52 -7.50
C ILE A 788 -19.95 29.98 -8.97
N GLY A 789 -19.57 29.09 -9.87
CA GLY A 789 -19.57 29.35 -11.31
C GLY A 789 -19.85 28.10 -12.13
N ARG A 790 -20.04 28.29 -13.43
CA ARG A 790 -20.24 27.21 -14.40
C ARG A 790 -18.98 26.97 -15.20
N VAL A 791 -18.65 25.71 -15.45
CA VAL A 791 -17.52 25.33 -16.32
C VAL A 791 -17.84 25.78 -17.75
N ALA A 792 -17.09 26.77 -18.24
CA ALA A 792 -17.22 27.32 -19.58
C ALA A 792 -16.45 26.49 -20.61
N GLU A 793 -15.25 26.03 -20.26
CA GLU A 793 -14.38 25.24 -21.14
C GLU A 793 -13.47 24.31 -20.30
N THR A 794 -13.20 23.11 -20.80
CA THR A 794 -12.32 22.13 -20.15
C THR A 794 -11.07 21.88 -21.00
N PHE A 795 -9.91 21.82 -20.34
CA PHE A 795 -8.63 21.56 -21.01
C PHE A 795 -8.14 20.15 -20.65
N PRO A 796 -8.32 19.16 -21.52
CA PRO A 796 -7.79 17.82 -21.32
C PRO A 796 -6.26 17.79 -21.53
N GLY A 797 -5.56 16.97 -20.75
CA GLY A 797 -4.15 16.64 -20.97
C GLY A 797 -3.95 15.64 -22.11
N SER A 798 -2.69 15.25 -22.36
CA SER A 798 -2.32 14.27 -23.40
C SER A 798 -2.97 12.88 -23.22
N ASP A 799 -3.37 12.55 -21.99
CA ASP A 799 -4.08 11.32 -21.63
C ASP A 799 -5.61 11.47 -21.66
N GLY A 800 -6.14 12.57 -22.24
CA GLY A 800 -7.57 12.84 -22.34
C GLY A 800 -8.25 13.27 -21.03
N ARG A 801 -7.51 13.43 -19.92
CA ARG A 801 -8.08 13.81 -18.61
C ARG A 801 -8.11 15.33 -18.40
N VAL A 802 -9.24 15.85 -17.93
CA VAL A 802 -9.42 17.28 -17.63
C VAL A 802 -8.71 17.65 -16.34
N ARG A 803 -7.66 18.48 -16.44
CA ARG A 803 -6.88 18.95 -15.26
C ARG A 803 -7.02 20.44 -14.98
N THR A 804 -7.46 21.18 -15.99
CA THR A 804 -7.72 22.62 -15.90
C THR A 804 -9.08 22.89 -16.54
N ALA A 805 -9.84 23.80 -15.94
CA ALA A 805 -11.10 24.27 -16.50
C ALA A 805 -11.21 25.79 -16.38
N SER A 806 -11.80 26.42 -17.38
CA SER A 806 -12.25 27.81 -17.33
C SER A 806 -13.64 27.85 -16.71
N VAL A 807 -13.80 28.63 -15.64
CA VAL A 807 -15.06 28.77 -14.91
C VAL A 807 -15.59 30.19 -15.06
N SER A 808 -16.82 30.33 -15.52
CA SER A 808 -17.52 31.62 -15.60
C SER A 808 -18.22 31.91 -14.27
N VAL A 809 -17.87 33.05 -13.66
CA VAL A 809 -18.47 33.55 -12.43
C VAL A 809 -18.93 34.98 -12.68
N ARG A 810 -20.26 35.22 -12.64
CA ARG A 810 -20.87 36.57 -12.78
C ARG A 810 -20.31 37.38 -13.96
N GLY A 811 -20.14 36.74 -15.13
CA GLY A 811 -19.67 37.38 -16.36
C GLY A 811 -18.14 37.50 -16.51
N LYS A 812 -17.34 36.99 -15.56
CA LYS A 812 -15.87 36.94 -15.66
C LYS A 812 -15.38 35.49 -15.71
N THR A 813 -14.44 35.20 -16.60
CA THR A 813 -13.88 33.85 -16.78
C THR A 813 -12.57 33.68 -16.01
N TYR A 814 -12.49 32.62 -15.20
CA TYR A 814 -11.32 32.28 -14.40
C TYR A 814 -10.80 30.88 -14.76
N THR A 815 -9.55 30.78 -15.19
CA THR A 815 -8.90 29.48 -15.39
C THR A 815 -8.39 28.93 -14.06
N ARG A 816 -8.83 27.73 -13.68
CA ARG A 816 -8.48 27.08 -12.40
C ARG A 816 -8.16 25.59 -12.59
N PRO A 817 -7.22 25.04 -11.81
CA PRO A 817 -6.99 23.60 -11.79
C PRO A 817 -8.20 22.89 -11.17
N VAL A 818 -8.54 21.70 -11.67
CA VAL A 818 -9.65 20.87 -11.14
C VAL A 818 -9.48 20.56 -9.65
N ALA A 819 -8.23 20.48 -9.17
CA ALA A 819 -7.88 20.36 -7.75
C ALA A 819 -8.36 21.52 -6.85
N ARG A 820 -8.84 22.62 -7.43
CA ARG A 820 -9.41 23.79 -6.74
C ARG A 820 -10.90 23.99 -7.03
N LEU A 821 -11.53 23.03 -7.70
CA LEU A 821 -12.95 23.05 -8.05
C LEU A 821 -13.68 21.94 -7.28
N ILE A 822 -14.79 22.29 -6.66
CA ILE A 822 -15.68 21.35 -5.99
C ILE A 822 -16.94 21.25 -6.85
N ARG A 823 -17.22 20.08 -7.44
CA ARG A 823 -18.48 19.81 -8.13
C ARG A 823 -19.62 19.82 -7.10
N LEU A 824 -20.63 20.64 -7.34
CA LEU A 824 -21.85 20.65 -6.53
C LEU A 824 -22.86 19.66 -7.15
N PRO A 825 -23.67 18.95 -6.34
CA PRO A 825 -24.76 18.12 -6.87
C PRO A 825 -25.80 19.00 -7.58
N GLU A 826 -26.44 18.46 -8.62
CA GLU A 826 -27.58 19.10 -9.27
C GLU A 826 -28.72 19.24 -8.25
N VAL A 827 -29.24 20.46 -8.14
CA VAL A 827 -30.50 20.70 -7.45
C VAL A 827 -31.59 20.40 -8.47
N SER A 828 -32.46 19.43 -8.19
CA SER A 828 -33.68 19.21 -8.96
C SER A 828 -34.55 20.48 -8.88
N ASP A 829 -34.95 21.03 -10.03
CA ASP A 829 -35.72 22.28 -10.14
C ASP A 829 -37.13 22.22 -9.53
N ASP A 830 -37.56 21.09 -8.95
CA ASP A 830 -38.93 20.90 -8.43
C ASP A 830 -39.23 21.61 -7.10
N ASN A 831 -38.32 22.43 -6.54
CA ASN A 831 -38.53 23.13 -5.25
C ASN A 831 -38.12 24.61 -5.28
N LEU A 832 -38.23 25.28 -6.43
CA LEU A 832 -38.31 26.74 -6.43
C LEU A 832 -39.79 27.12 -6.26
N PRO A 833 -40.19 27.78 -5.15
CA PRO A 833 -41.52 28.34 -5.07
C PRO A 833 -41.67 29.35 -6.21
N ASP A 834 -42.73 29.19 -7.01
CA ASP A 834 -43.14 30.13 -8.04
C ASP A 834 -43.06 31.55 -7.47
N GLY A 835 -42.32 32.40 -8.15
CA GLY A 835 -42.23 33.82 -7.80
C GLY A 835 -43.62 34.41 -7.79
N GLU A 836 -43.97 35.07 -6.69
CA GLU A 836 -45.07 36.02 -6.65
C GLU A 836 -44.91 37.00 -7.82
N PRO A 837 -45.96 37.22 -8.63
CA PRO A 837 -45.93 38.28 -9.61
C PRO A 837 -45.90 39.62 -8.87
N ASP A 838 -44.98 40.48 -9.30
CA ASP A 838 -44.97 41.88 -8.92
C ASP A 838 -46.38 42.47 -9.02
N ASN A 839 -46.78 43.22 -7.99
CA ASN A 839 -47.89 44.17 -8.08
C ASN A 839 -47.71 45.05 -9.33
N THR A 840 -48.40 44.69 -10.41
CA THR A 840 -49.66 45.33 -10.81
C THR A 840 -50.61 44.29 -11.38
#